data_AF-A0A1F7JNB3-F1
#
_entry.id   AF-A0A1F7JNB3-F1
#
_cell.length_a   1.000
_cell.length_b   1.000
_cell.length_c   1.000
_cell.angle_alpha   90.00
_cell.angle_beta   90.00
_cell.angle_gamma   90.00
#
_symmetry.space_group_name_H-M   'P 1'
#
loop_
_entity.id
_entity.type
_entity.pdbx_description
1 polymer ?
#
loop_
_entity_poly.entity_id
_entity_poly.type
_entity_poly.pdbx_seq_one_letter_code
_entity_poly.pdbx_strand_id
1 'polypeptide(L)'
;MSEPEPPPIRPDLTPEVFKAQHVQAIATAKANGFEALKQKFMDIWAQAQIALGKIKDKITRKKTGQDPEALNKTLEGRLDDANSEKQTVSLTKIHVTEALKAYKQDPALIPVAESQTGGLILRKLASTIENPDSLPDSMTPYIYKLMHEAIDKPTANPLTLLTEEEAKQLKEINTETSGQILGIIASTAQKKGIPETEIVEWLGRVVEAPPPPPQQEKTQQEQLQDRDLSVRAVRKGDVDPRMGDLDPITESGLTHEWRYIWTRFPEKKDTELLMGLSTPEKLDRYLGIMLEDELKGMNLRSEDYDRLPEPMKDQLGAHISEQFSERVKILMGKLFRKVDESSPDEFWEEVSRQGSIWENTDILSQAILTQIENLRHIKYSANSNMNKLRFFIPAPLEEDVLLPAKTKWEGKDVKTSVGDEKLVRRFRTPFYNDVRAENFSKFFYSIYNSSKDEIGVRKFLHNATALFYQPEPEKGGYYRQLETYARHFMPGSSVDLIAQLPDADVVYSASQLEDKLLEADFAKFNWVFQPTLSTLDPELKMTERNQATLDYLRKIYPDLDPESDWRHRRALIMGVGDSHSVGLKTIEHGARADAVAMSEFGHGRDVASYDKSDHKPYMALNPFNHYGIRYSTDRSTFGNLLFLPVKGKLLDQKFGIWDHNKAMDLMKKNMNAYIVGRDKSLEDSMSLMDYTNLGKTGSIYTRGGWRKYHAYEAYMDGKGDSHNIVNSWKNIENIGIEVLRDFVDRIGMYNSKFYTDEGQPQRRQLVEHIFGRYFKDSKHSVDEVFNELEQGDDLTHSYNEFYYKTMARAMKQRIPTKFIRYERNRDVKDRSRGYEEIRKKTGLELDPYHQAVRDLVAAEVYERQAATKLIKKELKDKRDQYGHLSLTSARRLHENPVEYELTPEKIQKYLTNMNVGDERIKNALDVYTQIDKWVDSEHLDKWANKFDEESNDAFQFAPAVEELERTLISQAAAGEQAPARAFMDIANIQEKVTDVFADYWEKLNEIAANGKQDFMPLVHDLHVAKSQLEIDIDPHYAEEFVHHMAAVTMSYFKKDTVARSWLTRPFTFNRKNSMAAEFAGTGRGVWEWGVKDCDQFIYSLEALNIIPKDPFEAGVPPKYKMEQIKVPIPLTRKQIPTPFKHKVRQPDREWTGKKLRNEFGASQKHIIVEMLQYYVPIALVYIMWQYSLKAMEDASSDED
;
A
#
# COMPACT_ATOMS: atom_id res chain seq x y z
N MET A 1 16.21 -12.18 75.49
CA MET A 1 16.88 -11.65 74.30
C MET A 1 15.77 -11.16 73.39
N SER A 2 15.61 -9.85 73.26
CA SER A 2 14.64 -9.23 72.36
C SER A 2 15.03 -9.55 70.90
N GLU A 3 14.05 -9.91 70.09
CA GLU A 3 14.21 -10.08 68.65
C GLU A 3 14.75 -8.77 68.02
N PRO A 4 15.65 -8.84 67.03
CA PRO A 4 16.14 -7.66 66.35
C PRO A 4 15.00 -7.04 65.54
N GLU A 5 14.82 -5.72 65.67
CA GLU A 5 13.89 -4.98 64.83
C GLU A 5 14.22 -5.21 63.35
N PRO A 6 13.21 -5.44 62.48
CA PRO A 6 13.44 -5.53 61.05
C PRO A 6 14.05 -4.21 60.55
N PRO A 7 14.99 -4.27 59.58
CA PRO A 7 15.61 -3.07 59.05
C PRO A 7 14.54 -2.14 58.45
N PRO A 8 14.72 -0.81 58.56
CA PRO A 8 13.78 0.15 58.01
C PRO A 8 13.56 -0.13 56.52
N ILE A 9 12.29 -0.20 56.12
CA ILE A 9 11.85 -0.36 54.74
C ILE A 9 12.49 0.78 53.93
N ARG A 10 13.39 0.44 53.01
CA ARG A 10 13.93 1.41 52.05
C ARG A 10 12.78 1.86 51.13
N PRO A 11 12.61 3.17 50.86
CA PRO A 11 11.58 3.64 49.94
C PRO A 11 11.77 2.97 48.56
N ASP A 12 10.67 2.51 47.98
CA ASP A 12 10.64 1.90 46.66
C ASP A 12 11.02 2.96 45.60
N LEU A 13 12.17 2.77 44.95
CA LEU A 13 12.77 3.68 43.97
C LEU A 13 12.77 3.06 42.56
N THR A 14 11.81 2.18 42.25
CA THR A 14 11.62 1.66 40.89
C THR A 14 11.33 2.80 39.89
N PRO A 15 11.76 2.69 38.62
CA PRO A 15 11.50 3.72 37.61
C PRO A 15 10.02 4.06 37.42
N GLU A 16 9.10 3.09 37.58
CA GLU A 16 7.66 3.37 37.51
C GLU A 16 7.18 4.19 38.71
N VAL A 17 7.59 3.85 39.93
CA VAL A 17 7.26 4.62 41.15
C VAL A 17 7.90 6.00 41.08
N PHE A 18 9.12 6.09 40.59
CA PHE A 18 9.82 7.36 40.42
C PHE A 18 9.18 8.23 39.32
N LYS A 19 8.79 7.65 38.18
CA LYS A 19 8.03 8.34 37.13
C LYS A 19 6.69 8.84 37.67
N ALA A 20 5.97 8.02 38.44
CA ALA A 20 4.73 8.42 39.09
C ALA A 20 4.96 9.56 40.11
N GLN A 21 6.00 9.49 40.94
CA GLN A 21 6.39 10.55 41.87
C GLN A 21 6.83 11.83 41.15
N HIS A 22 7.49 11.72 39.98
CA HIS A 22 7.94 12.87 39.20
C HIS A 22 6.78 13.55 38.46
N VAL A 23 5.88 12.77 37.85
CA VAL A 23 4.61 13.25 37.27
C VAL A 23 3.74 13.89 38.35
N GLN A 24 3.62 13.25 39.52
CA GLN A 24 2.92 13.81 40.67
C GLN A 24 3.60 15.08 41.19
N ALA A 25 4.94 15.17 41.16
CA ALA A 25 5.66 16.38 41.52
C ALA A 25 5.48 17.51 40.52
N ILE A 26 5.41 17.22 39.22
CA ILE A 26 5.07 18.20 38.17
C ILE A 26 3.63 18.70 38.37
N ALA A 27 2.69 17.79 38.67
CA ALA A 27 1.31 18.14 39.00
C ALA A 27 1.20 18.94 40.32
N THR A 28 2.03 18.63 41.32
CA THR A 28 2.07 19.33 42.61
C THR A 28 2.80 20.67 42.50
N ALA A 29 3.80 20.81 41.63
CA ALA A 29 4.48 22.07 41.33
C ALA A 29 3.56 23.09 40.66
N LYS A 30 2.59 22.61 39.85
CA LYS A 30 1.47 23.45 39.39
C LYS A 30 0.64 24.04 40.55
N ALA A 31 0.64 23.39 41.72
CA ALA A 31 -0.12 23.81 42.90
C ALA A 31 0.71 24.55 43.98
N ASN A 32 1.98 24.20 44.17
CA ASN A 32 2.83 24.68 45.29
C ASN A 32 3.97 25.63 44.88
N GLY A 33 4.12 25.95 43.59
CA GLY A 33 5.07 26.95 43.10
C GLY A 33 6.41 26.38 42.59
N PHE A 34 7.05 27.18 41.73
CA PHE A 34 8.22 26.90 40.88
C PHE A 34 9.44 26.30 41.60
N GLU A 35 9.76 26.75 42.81
CA GLU A 35 11.03 26.35 43.45
C GLU A 35 11.10 24.87 43.84
N ALA A 36 9.96 24.21 44.04
CA ALA A 36 9.93 22.77 44.28
C ALA A 36 10.30 21.94 43.05
N LEU A 37 9.96 22.42 41.84
CA LEU A 37 10.30 21.73 40.58
C LEU A 37 11.77 21.94 40.22
N LYS A 38 12.27 23.17 40.36
CA LYS A 38 13.68 23.49 40.18
C LYS A 38 14.53 22.65 41.14
N GLN A 39 14.19 22.62 42.43
CA GLN A 39 14.92 21.82 43.43
C GLN A 39 14.96 20.34 43.04
N LYS A 40 13.83 19.73 42.68
CA LYS A 40 13.79 18.32 42.25
C LYS A 40 14.57 18.03 40.97
N PHE A 41 14.60 18.97 40.03
CA PHE A 41 15.44 18.84 38.85
C PHE A 41 16.91 18.85 39.25
N MET A 42 17.32 19.74 40.15
CA MET A 42 18.70 19.84 40.66
C MET A 42 19.13 18.65 41.54
N ASP A 43 18.20 18.04 42.29
CA ASP A 43 18.48 16.98 43.26
C ASP A 43 19.08 15.70 42.62
N ILE A 44 18.84 15.46 41.33
CA ILE A 44 19.35 14.26 40.63
C ILE A 44 20.67 14.48 39.88
N TRP A 45 21.26 15.68 39.94
CA TRP A 45 22.48 16.00 39.18
C TRP A 45 23.64 15.05 39.50
N ALA A 46 23.80 14.67 40.78
CA ALA A 46 24.81 13.71 41.20
C ALA A 46 24.64 12.35 40.50
N GLN A 47 23.40 11.90 40.29
CA GLN A 47 23.09 10.65 39.59
C GLN A 47 23.33 10.77 38.08
N ALA A 48 23.00 11.92 37.48
CA ALA A 48 23.29 12.20 36.08
C ALA A 48 24.80 12.28 35.80
N GLN A 49 25.61 12.79 36.73
CA GLN A 49 27.08 12.76 36.64
C GLN A 49 27.63 11.33 36.68
N ILE A 50 27.07 10.47 37.53
CA ILE A 50 27.42 9.04 37.57
C ILE A 50 27.05 8.36 36.24
N ALA A 51 25.86 8.64 35.70
CA ALA A 51 25.42 8.14 34.40
C ALA A 51 26.36 8.60 33.27
N LEU A 52 26.72 9.88 33.26
CA LEU A 52 27.66 10.46 32.29
C LEU A 52 29.03 9.74 32.34
N GLY A 53 29.56 9.49 33.54
CA GLY A 53 30.81 8.75 33.71
C GLY A 53 30.77 7.34 33.11
N LYS A 54 29.68 6.60 33.34
CA LYS A 54 29.52 5.23 32.81
C LYS A 54 29.37 5.18 31.29
N ILE A 55 28.66 6.16 30.71
CA ILE A 55 28.57 6.27 29.25
C ILE A 55 29.94 6.63 28.66
N LYS A 56 30.70 7.53 29.30
CA LYS A 56 32.09 7.82 28.90
C LYS A 56 32.95 6.55 28.90
N ASP A 57 32.86 5.73 29.95
CA ASP A 57 33.59 4.46 30.02
C ASP A 57 33.18 3.48 28.91
N LYS A 58 31.88 3.41 28.54
CA LYS A 58 31.41 2.61 27.39
C LYS A 58 31.99 3.10 26.07
N ILE A 59 32.04 4.42 25.86
CA ILE A 59 32.65 5.01 24.66
C ILE A 59 34.15 4.69 24.61
N THR A 60 34.87 4.84 25.72
CA THR A 60 36.30 4.50 25.81
C THR A 60 36.55 3.02 25.51
N ARG A 61 35.72 2.11 26.02
CA ARG A 61 35.80 0.66 25.70
C ARG A 61 35.56 0.37 24.23
N LYS A 62 34.63 1.08 23.57
CA LYS A 62 34.41 0.99 22.11
C LYS A 62 35.62 1.51 21.33
N LYS A 63 36.12 2.71 21.65
CA LYS A 63 37.28 3.34 20.97
C LYS A 63 38.56 2.53 21.07
N THR A 64 38.82 1.96 22.24
CA THR A 64 40.03 1.16 22.50
C THR A 64 39.95 -0.25 21.92
N GLY A 65 38.80 -0.63 21.32
CA GLY A 65 38.56 -1.97 20.80
C GLY A 65 38.38 -3.04 21.89
N GLN A 66 38.34 -2.65 23.18
CA GLN A 66 38.11 -3.56 24.30
C GLN A 66 36.71 -4.18 24.25
N ASP A 67 35.71 -3.42 23.79
CA ASP A 67 34.34 -3.90 23.59
C ASP A 67 33.66 -3.10 22.46
N PRO A 68 33.73 -3.57 21.20
CA PRO A 68 33.18 -2.86 20.03
C PRO A 68 31.68 -2.59 20.11
N GLU A 69 30.94 -3.40 20.87
CA GLU A 69 29.49 -3.31 21.03
C GLU A 69 29.05 -2.62 22.34
N ALA A 70 29.99 -2.02 23.09
CA ALA A 70 29.71 -1.47 24.43
C ALA A 70 28.51 -0.50 24.48
N LEU A 71 28.27 0.27 23.42
CA LEU A 71 27.15 1.21 23.31
C LEU A 71 25.80 0.55 22.95
N ASN A 72 25.83 -0.64 22.34
CA ASN A 72 24.65 -1.39 21.95
C ASN A 72 24.20 -2.40 23.03
N LYS A 73 25.08 -2.70 23.99
CA LYS A 73 24.76 -3.58 25.12
C LYS A 73 23.76 -2.92 26.07
N THR A 74 22.85 -3.75 26.59
CA THR A 74 21.90 -3.36 27.62
C THR A 74 22.61 -2.77 28.84
N LEU A 75 21.96 -1.80 29.51
CA LEU A 75 22.51 -1.16 30.71
C LEU A 75 22.67 -2.18 31.84
N GLU A 76 23.82 -2.17 32.51
CA GLU A 76 24.17 -3.17 33.54
C GLU A 76 23.60 -2.81 34.93
N GLY A 77 23.34 -3.85 35.73
CA GLY A 77 22.90 -3.74 37.13
C GLY A 77 21.39 -3.69 37.35
N ARG A 78 20.97 -3.71 38.62
CA ARG A 78 19.56 -3.79 39.02
C ARG A 78 18.96 -2.39 39.22
N LEU A 79 17.65 -2.27 38.98
CA LEU A 79 16.92 -1.00 39.13
C LEU A 79 16.80 -0.50 40.56
N ASP A 80 17.02 -1.35 41.56
CA ASP A 80 16.97 -1.06 43.00
C ASP A 80 18.34 -0.70 43.61
N ASP A 81 19.42 -0.78 42.82
CA ASP A 81 20.76 -0.36 43.22
C ASP A 81 21.05 1.07 42.74
N ALA A 82 21.04 2.03 43.68
CA ALA A 82 21.16 3.47 43.42
C ALA A 82 22.39 3.87 42.60
N ASN A 83 23.41 3.01 42.57
CA ASN A 83 24.65 3.23 41.83
C ASN A 83 24.76 2.34 40.58
N SER A 84 23.71 1.63 40.16
CA SER A 84 23.71 0.83 38.94
C SER A 84 23.62 1.68 37.68
N GLU A 85 24.20 1.20 36.57
CA GLU A 85 24.12 1.90 35.28
C GLU A 85 22.67 2.02 34.84
N LYS A 86 21.93 0.92 34.92
CA LYS A 86 20.53 0.85 34.54
C LYS A 86 19.66 1.86 35.30
N GLN A 87 19.83 2.01 36.63
CA GLN A 87 19.04 2.97 37.40
C GLN A 87 19.44 4.42 37.10
N THR A 88 20.73 4.75 37.16
CA THR A 88 21.21 6.14 36.98
C THR A 88 20.90 6.71 35.59
N VAL A 89 21.04 5.92 34.54
CA VAL A 89 20.70 6.33 33.17
C VAL A 89 19.18 6.42 32.98
N SER A 90 18.41 5.46 33.49
CA SER A 90 16.94 5.46 33.39
C SER A 90 16.31 6.66 34.10
N LEU A 91 16.80 7.02 35.30
CA LEU A 91 16.36 8.21 36.03
C LEU A 91 16.65 9.49 35.23
N THR A 92 17.85 9.60 34.66
CA THR A 92 18.25 10.75 33.84
C THR A 92 17.35 10.90 32.60
N LYS A 93 17.05 9.80 31.91
CA LYS A 93 16.11 9.78 30.78
C LYS A 93 14.73 10.28 31.17
N ILE A 94 14.14 9.73 32.23
CA ILE A 94 12.81 10.14 32.71
C ILE A 94 12.79 11.64 32.95
N HIS A 95 13.80 12.20 33.61
CA HIS A 95 13.85 13.63 33.88
C HIS A 95 13.99 14.49 32.63
N VAL A 96 14.86 14.14 31.68
CA VAL A 96 15.01 14.88 30.42
C VAL A 96 13.69 14.85 29.64
N THR A 97 13.11 13.67 29.48
CA THR A 97 11.87 13.45 28.73
C THR A 97 10.71 14.23 29.35
N GLU A 98 10.50 14.12 30.66
CA GLU A 98 9.40 14.80 31.35
C GLU A 98 9.62 16.32 31.41
N ALA A 99 10.85 16.80 31.58
CA ALA A 99 11.15 18.23 31.55
C ALA A 99 10.92 18.85 30.16
N LEU A 100 11.32 18.16 29.09
CA LEU A 100 11.05 18.63 27.71
C LEU A 100 9.55 18.61 27.40
N LYS A 101 8.81 17.58 27.83
CA LYS A 101 7.34 17.52 27.71
C LYS A 101 6.64 18.64 28.48
N ALA A 102 7.07 18.88 29.73
CA ALA A 102 6.53 19.95 30.55
C ALA A 102 6.80 21.33 29.91
N TYR A 103 8.02 21.56 29.42
CA TYR A 103 8.38 22.80 28.72
C TYR A 103 7.56 23.02 27.44
N LYS A 104 7.32 21.95 26.66
CA LYS A 104 6.45 21.99 25.47
C LYS A 104 5.01 22.35 25.80
N GLN A 105 4.48 21.82 26.91
CA GLN A 105 3.12 22.07 27.34
C GLN A 105 2.93 23.50 27.85
N ASP A 106 3.87 23.97 28.67
CA ASP A 106 3.84 25.30 29.27
C ASP A 106 5.27 25.76 29.63
N PRO A 107 5.87 26.68 28.84
CA PRO A 107 7.21 27.23 29.11
C PRO A 107 7.32 27.91 30.49
N ALA A 108 6.21 28.37 31.08
CA ALA A 108 6.20 28.99 32.40
C ALA A 108 6.47 28.02 33.55
N LEU A 109 6.47 26.70 33.29
CA LEU A 109 6.82 25.68 34.29
C LEU A 109 8.33 25.61 34.57
N ILE A 110 9.16 26.06 33.63
CA ILE A 110 10.62 26.19 33.80
C ILE A 110 11.01 27.61 33.38
N PRO A 111 10.75 28.64 34.22
CA PRO A 111 11.04 30.04 33.94
C PRO A 111 12.56 30.30 33.96
N VAL A 112 13.22 29.91 32.88
CA VAL A 112 14.49 30.51 32.49
C VAL A 112 14.14 31.70 31.61
N ALA A 113 14.64 32.89 31.94
CA ALA A 113 14.38 34.07 31.14
C ALA A 113 14.76 33.79 29.68
N GLU A 114 13.82 33.98 28.74
CA GLU A 114 14.06 33.68 27.31
C GLU A 114 15.24 34.47 26.73
N SER A 115 15.58 35.60 27.36
CA SER A 115 16.74 36.43 27.03
C SER A 115 18.07 35.82 27.49
N GLN A 116 18.09 34.83 28.37
CA GLN A 116 19.29 34.14 28.83
C GLN A 116 19.64 32.95 27.93
N THR A 117 20.93 32.63 27.84
CA THR A 117 21.46 31.52 27.03
C THR A 117 20.71 30.21 27.30
N GLY A 118 20.42 29.92 28.57
CA GLY A 118 19.72 28.70 28.94
C GLY A 118 18.29 28.62 28.44
N GLY A 119 17.54 29.73 28.45
CA GLY A 119 16.17 29.77 27.94
C GLY A 119 16.11 29.53 26.42
N LEU A 120 17.07 30.09 25.68
CA LEU A 120 17.20 29.84 24.24
C LEU A 120 17.51 28.37 23.92
N ILE A 121 18.37 27.72 24.70
CA ILE A 121 18.73 26.32 24.51
C ILE A 121 17.56 25.39 24.84
N LEU A 122 16.89 25.60 25.98
CA LEU A 122 15.71 24.80 26.36
C LEU A 122 14.60 24.91 25.32
N ARG A 123 14.30 26.13 24.85
CA ARG A 123 13.30 26.35 23.81
C ARG A 123 13.64 25.61 22.52
N LYS A 124 14.91 25.69 22.09
CA LYS A 124 15.36 25.01 20.88
C LYS A 124 15.40 23.49 21.02
N LEU A 125 15.87 22.97 22.15
CA LEU A 125 15.81 21.52 22.45
C LEU A 125 14.37 21.01 22.41
N ALA A 126 13.44 21.74 23.03
CA ALA A 126 12.03 21.40 22.99
C ALA A 126 11.46 21.45 21.56
N SER A 127 11.79 22.46 20.75
CA SER A 127 11.28 22.52 19.36
C SER A 127 11.90 21.47 18.43
N THR A 128 13.16 21.11 18.63
CA THR A 128 13.90 20.21 17.73
C THR A 128 13.67 18.73 18.06
N ILE A 129 13.54 18.37 19.35
CA ILE A 129 13.26 17.00 19.77
C ILE A 129 11.75 16.79 19.77
N GLU A 130 11.19 16.33 18.64
CA GLU A 130 9.73 16.13 18.48
C GLU A 130 9.15 15.15 19.50
N ASN A 131 9.80 14.01 19.71
CA ASN A 131 9.41 13.00 20.68
C ASN A 131 10.50 12.78 21.74
N PRO A 132 10.39 13.39 22.95
CA PRO A 132 11.38 13.20 24.01
C PRO A 132 11.49 11.75 24.52
N ASP A 133 10.51 10.87 24.25
CA ASP A 133 10.59 9.44 24.66
C ASP A 133 11.53 8.62 23.76
N SER A 134 11.80 9.06 22.53
CA SER A 134 12.67 8.35 21.57
C SER A 134 14.15 8.63 21.76
N LEU A 135 14.54 9.47 22.73
CA LEU A 135 15.94 9.77 23.00
C LEU A 135 16.72 8.51 23.43
N PRO A 136 17.90 8.25 22.83
CA PRO A 136 18.77 7.16 23.26
C PRO A 136 19.20 7.33 24.72
N ASP A 137 19.14 6.25 25.48
CA ASP A 137 19.50 6.23 26.91
C ASP A 137 20.89 6.82 27.16
N SER A 138 21.85 6.47 26.30
CA SER A 138 23.24 6.96 26.34
C SER A 138 23.40 8.45 26.07
N MET A 139 22.44 9.09 25.40
CA MET A 139 22.49 10.53 25.08
C MET A 139 21.85 11.39 26.18
N THR A 140 20.92 10.83 26.96
CA THR A 140 20.16 11.57 27.98
C THR A 140 21.03 12.26 29.04
N PRO A 141 22.20 11.73 29.50
CA PRO A 141 23.04 12.46 30.46
C PRO A 141 23.67 13.73 29.91
N TYR A 142 23.98 13.77 28.60
CA TYR A 142 24.51 14.97 27.96
C TYR A 142 23.43 16.03 27.78
N ILE A 143 22.21 15.63 27.39
CA ILE A 143 21.07 16.54 27.29
C ILE A 143 20.70 17.07 28.68
N TYR A 144 20.71 16.21 29.70
CA TYR A 144 20.49 16.62 31.08
C TYR A 144 21.54 17.66 31.52
N LYS A 145 22.83 17.43 31.26
CA LYS A 145 23.89 18.42 31.53
C LYS A 145 23.63 19.76 30.83
N LEU A 146 23.26 19.74 29.56
CA LEU A 146 22.91 20.96 28.82
C LEU A 146 21.75 21.72 29.48
N MET A 147 20.70 21.01 29.88
CA MET A 147 19.55 21.58 30.57
C MET A 147 19.91 22.10 31.97
N HIS A 148 20.70 21.35 32.73
CA HIS A 148 21.16 21.74 34.06
C HIS A 148 22.04 22.99 34.01
N GLU A 149 23.08 23.00 33.17
CA GLU A 149 23.96 24.17 32.99
C GLU A 149 23.18 25.39 32.45
N ALA A 150 22.16 25.16 31.61
CA ALA A 150 21.25 26.21 31.15
C ALA A 150 20.36 26.80 32.25
N ILE A 151 19.91 25.98 33.21
CA ILE A 151 18.99 26.40 34.29
C ILE A 151 19.75 27.01 35.48
N ASP A 152 20.91 26.44 35.82
CA ASP A 152 21.65 26.76 37.05
C ASP A 152 22.67 27.89 36.86
N LYS A 153 23.29 27.98 35.68
CA LYS A 153 24.38 28.93 35.44
C LYS A 153 24.03 29.94 34.34
N PRO A 154 24.14 31.26 34.61
CA PRO A 154 24.08 32.26 33.55
C PRO A 154 25.35 32.18 32.70
N THR A 155 25.34 31.35 31.67
CA THR A 155 26.49 31.18 30.76
C THR A 155 26.44 32.23 29.65
N ALA A 156 27.45 33.11 29.57
CA ALA A 156 27.54 34.11 28.51
C ALA A 156 27.93 33.50 27.15
N ASN A 157 28.71 32.41 27.14
CA ASN A 157 29.16 31.72 25.94
C ASN A 157 28.57 30.30 25.82
N PRO A 158 27.58 30.06 24.93
CA PRO A 158 26.95 28.75 24.77
C PRO A 158 27.92 27.64 24.35
N LEU A 159 29.06 27.97 23.72
CA LEU A 159 30.06 26.99 23.25
C LEU A 159 30.76 26.26 24.40
N THR A 160 30.70 26.78 25.64
CA THR A 160 31.34 26.18 26.81
C THR A 160 30.45 25.19 27.56
N LEU A 161 29.21 24.96 27.11
CA LEU A 161 28.25 24.08 27.79
C LEU A 161 28.60 22.59 27.64
N LEU A 162 29.30 22.25 26.56
CA LEU A 162 29.92 20.95 26.35
C LEU A 162 31.41 21.16 26.10
N THR A 163 32.24 20.26 26.64
CA THR A 163 33.64 20.23 26.24
C THR A 163 33.76 19.67 24.82
N GLU A 164 34.86 19.97 24.12
CA GLU A 164 35.11 19.43 22.77
C GLU A 164 35.03 17.89 22.75
N GLU A 165 35.55 17.25 23.79
CA GLU A 165 35.51 15.79 23.94
C GLU A 165 34.08 15.28 24.15
N GLU A 166 33.25 15.96 24.92
CA GLU A 166 31.84 15.58 25.12
C GLU A 166 31.02 15.74 23.84
N ALA A 167 31.33 16.77 23.05
CA ALA A 167 30.70 16.98 21.76
C ALA A 167 31.08 15.87 20.74
N LYS A 168 32.34 15.42 20.76
CA LYS A 168 32.80 14.25 19.97
C LYS A 168 32.12 12.96 20.44
N GLN A 169 32.01 12.76 21.75
CA GLN A 169 31.34 11.60 22.35
C GLN A 169 29.86 11.51 21.99
N LEU A 170 29.14 12.64 21.93
CA LEU A 170 27.75 12.70 21.46
C LEU A 170 27.60 12.19 20.02
N LYS A 171 28.55 12.54 19.14
CA LYS A 171 28.56 12.10 17.74
C LYS A 171 28.71 10.59 17.61
N GLU A 172 29.52 9.98 18.47
CA GLU A 172 29.73 8.53 18.48
C GLU A 172 28.54 7.72 19.00
N ILE A 173 27.65 8.36 19.76
CA ILE A 173 26.39 7.78 20.22
C ILE A 173 25.34 7.84 19.11
N ASN A 174 25.08 9.03 18.56
CA ASN A 174 24.14 9.22 17.47
C ASN A 174 24.49 10.49 16.68
N THR A 175 24.89 10.32 15.42
CA THR A 175 25.34 11.41 14.54
C THR A 175 24.24 12.43 14.23
N GLU A 176 22.99 12.00 14.07
CA GLU A 176 21.87 12.87 13.69
C GLU A 176 21.44 13.77 14.86
N THR A 177 21.14 13.19 16.02
CA THR A 177 20.71 13.94 17.20
C THR A 177 21.85 14.80 17.76
N SER A 178 23.10 14.36 17.66
CA SER A 178 24.25 15.21 18.02
C SER A 178 24.39 16.42 17.10
N GLY A 179 24.20 16.26 15.77
CA GLY A 179 24.18 17.37 14.83
C GLY A 179 23.13 18.42 15.19
N GLN A 180 21.94 17.98 15.59
CA GLN A 180 20.88 18.86 16.09
C GLN A 180 21.30 19.60 17.36
N ILE A 181 21.86 18.91 18.36
CA ILE A 181 22.31 19.51 19.62
C ILE A 181 23.42 20.53 19.40
N LEU A 182 24.43 20.21 18.57
CA LEU A 182 25.53 21.12 18.25
C LEU A 182 25.04 22.33 17.44
N GLY A 183 24.08 22.13 16.52
CA GLY A 183 23.41 23.21 15.81
C GLY A 183 22.64 24.15 16.73
N ILE A 184 22.00 23.62 17.79
CA ILE A 184 21.33 24.43 18.81
C ILE A 184 22.33 25.31 19.58
N ILE A 185 23.48 24.75 19.96
CA ILE A 185 24.54 25.46 20.68
C ILE A 185 25.11 26.57 19.79
N ALA A 186 25.50 26.25 18.55
CA ALA A 186 26.08 27.19 17.59
C ALA A 186 25.11 28.34 17.25
N SER A 187 23.85 28.02 16.93
CA SER A 187 22.83 29.03 16.64
C SER A 187 22.42 29.85 17.86
N THR A 188 22.70 29.39 19.08
CA THR A 188 22.52 30.18 20.31
C THR A 188 23.73 31.09 20.56
N ALA A 189 24.95 30.60 20.28
CA ALA A 189 26.18 31.40 20.32
C ALA A 189 26.10 32.61 19.37
N GLN A 190 25.62 32.37 18.15
CA GLN A 190 25.40 33.44 17.16
C GLN A 190 24.40 34.49 17.67
N LYS A 191 23.27 34.07 18.26
CA LYS A 191 22.29 35.00 18.86
C LYS A 191 22.83 35.79 20.05
N LYS A 192 23.90 35.30 20.69
CA LYS A 192 24.60 35.97 21.79
C LYS A 192 25.72 36.90 21.33
N GLY A 193 25.89 37.07 20.02
CA GLY A 193 26.90 37.96 19.46
C GLY A 193 28.31 37.37 19.46
N ILE A 194 28.44 36.04 19.56
CA ILE A 194 29.74 35.38 19.40
C ILE A 194 30.15 35.45 17.91
N PRO A 195 31.38 35.87 17.59
CA PRO A 195 31.85 35.95 16.22
C PRO A 195 31.74 34.61 15.50
N GLU A 196 31.27 34.65 14.25
CA GLU A 196 31.10 33.44 13.42
C GLU A 196 32.40 32.65 13.27
N THR A 197 33.55 33.32 13.21
CA THR A 197 34.87 32.67 13.16
C THR A 197 35.13 31.77 14.36
N GLU A 198 34.70 32.17 15.56
CA GLU A 198 34.87 31.39 16.80
C GLU A 198 33.92 30.18 16.81
N ILE A 199 32.71 30.34 16.28
CA ILE A 199 31.72 29.26 16.15
C ILE A 199 32.19 28.22 15.13
N VAL A 200 32.70 28.67 13.97
CA VAL A 200 33.25 27.79 12.92
C VAL A 200 34.51 27.08 13.41
N GLU A 201 35.39 27.75 14.16
CA GLU A 201 36.57 27.13 14.75
C GLU A 201 36.21 26.08 15.80
N TRP A 202 35.17 26.34 16.63
CA TRP A 202 34.66 25.35 17.57
C TRP A 202 34.03 24.15 16.86
N LEU A 203 33.17 24.39 15.86
CA LEU A 203 32.57 23.32 15.05
C LEU A 203 33.64 22.52 14.29
N GLY A 204 34.66 23.17 13.74
CA GLY A 204 35.77 22.51 13.04
C GLY A 204 36.63 21.63 13.95
N ARG A 205 36.74 21.95 15.24
CA ARG A 205 37.41 21.09 16.24
C ARG A 205 36.58 19.89 16.66
N VAL A 206 35.25 20.00 16.57
CA VAL A 206 34.28 18.98 17.02
C VAL A 206 33.84 18.07 15.86
N VAL A 207 33.76 18.60 14.64
CA VAL A 207 33.35 17.90 13.43
C VAL A 207 34.60 17.54 12.62
N GLU A 208 35.11 16.32 12.81
CA GLU A 208 36.14 15.80 11.90
C GLU A 208 35.61 15.80 10.46
N ALA A 209 36.38 16.38 9.54
CA ALA A 209 36.11 16.32 8.11
C ALA A 209 36.13 14.85 7.66
N PRO A 210 35.17 14.40 6.81
CA PRO A 210 35.20 13.05 6.29
C PRO A 210 36.53 12.81 5.55
N PRO A 211 37.11 11.59 5.62
CA PRO A 211 38.24 11.26 4.77
C PRO A 211 37.81 11.45 3.32
N PRO A 212 38.67 12.05 2.46
CA PRO A 212 38.33 12.23 1.06
C PRO A 212 38.02 10.85 0.45
N PRO A 213 36.95 10.72 -0.35
CA PRO A 213 36.62 9.46 -0.99
C PRO A 213 37.78 8.97 -1.87
N PRO A 214 37.90 7.65 -2.11
CA PRO A 214 38.87 7.10 -3.04
C PRO A 214 38.68 7.80 -4.40
N GLN A 215 39.78 8.30 -4.98
CA GLN A 215 39.76 9.02 -6.25
C GLN A 215 39.20 8.11 -7.36
N GLN A 216 37.92 8.23 -7.64
CA GLN A 216 37.38 7.93 -8.97
C GLN A 216 37.74 9.13 -9.86
N GLU A 217 38.28 8.83 -11.05
CA GLU A 217 38.63 9.83 -12.05
C GLU A 217 37.39 10.67 -12.40
N LYS A 218 37.32 11.89 -11.85
CA LYS A 218 36.31 12.88 -12.22
C LYS A 218 36.38 13.12 -13.72
N THR A 219 35.30 12.80 -14.42
CA THR A 219 35.10 13.09 -15.84
C THR A 219 35.19 14.60 -16.08
N GLN A 220 35.78 15.03 -17.21
CA GLN A 220 36.01 16.45 -17.53
C GLN A 220 34.74 17.33 -17.50
N GLN A 221 33.54 16.74 -17.59
CA GLN A 221 32.27 17.44 -17.43
C GLN A 221 31.99 17.89 -15.98
N GLU A 222 32.36 17.11 -14.95
CA GLU A 222 32.20 17.51 -13.54
C GLU A 222 33.22 18.59 -13.16
N GLN A 223 34.43 18.57 -13.73
CA GLN A 223 35.42 19.64 -13.52
C GLN A 223 35.04 20.95 -14.22
N LEU A 224 34.20 20.90 -15.26
CA LEU A 224 33.62 22.10 -15.89
C LEU A 224 32.46 22.66 -15.05
N GLN A 225 31.65 21.82 -14.40
CA GLN A 225 30.62 22.26 -13.45
C GLN A 225 31.20 22.82 -12.14
N ASP A 226 32.25 22.21 -11.58
CA ASP A 226 32.90 22.69 -10.34
C ASP A 226 33.63 24.05 -10.54
N ARG A 227 34.00 24.42 -11.77
CA ARG A 227 34.61 25.73 -12.08
C ARG A 227 33.58 26.85 -12.31
N ASP A 228 32.35 26.53 -12.69
CA ASP A 228 31.28 27.52 -12.90
C ASP A 228 30.51 27.89 -11.61
N LEU A 229 30.71 27.15 -10.51
CA LEU A 229 30.08 27.41 -9.20
C LEU A 229 30.83 28.43 -8.32
N SER A 230 31.85 29.12 -8.87
CA SER A 230 32.46 30.28 -8.19
C SER A 230 31.48 31.47 -8.18
N VAL A 231 30.69 31.57 -7.11
CA VAL A 231 29.82 32.70 -6.70
C VAL A 231 29.38 33.60 -7.87
N ARG A 232 28.46 33.12 -8.69
CA ARG A 232 27.81 33.97 -9.70
C ARG A 232 26.90 34.95 -8.95
N ALA A 233 27.36 36.19 -8.76
CA ALA A 233 26.50 37.26 -8.25
C ALA A 233 25.32 37.47 -9.21
N VAL A 234 24.10 37.56 -8.68
CA VAL A 234 22.88 37.88 -9.43
C VAL A 234 23.15 39.15 -10.24
N ARG A 235 23.08 39.09 -11.57
CA ARG A 235 23.39 40.24 -12.43
C ARG A 235 22.15 41.12 -12.52
N LYS A 236 22.37 42.42 -12.78
CA LYS A 236 21.28 43.41 -12.96
C LYS A 236 20.28 43.07 -14.08
N GLY A 237 20.63 42.14 -14.98
CA GLY A 237 19.74 41.63 -16.04
C GLY A 237 18.86 40.44 -15.64
N ASP A 238 19.12 39.83 -14.48
CA ASP A 238 18.48 38.59 -14.03
C ASP A 238 17.19 38.86 -13.22
N VAL A 239 16.81 40.13 -13.03
CA VAL A 239 15.66 40.57 -12.21
C VAL A 239 14.91 41.70 -12.93
N ASP A 240 13.58 41.75 -12.84
CA ASP A 240 12.80 42.89 -13.33
C ASP A 240 13.30 44.22 -12.71
N PRO A 241 13.62 45.25 -13.52
CA PRO A 241 14.04 46.56 -13.02
C PRO A 241 13.07 47.19 -12.02
N ARG A 242 11.77 46.86 -12.10
CA ARG A 242 10.71 47.31 -11.18
C ARG A 242 10.89 46.81 -9.75
N MET A 243 11.61 45.70 -9.54
CA MET A 243 11.92 45.20 -8.19
C MET A 243 12.97 46.06 -7.45
N GLY A 244 13.66 46.95 -8.18
CA GLY A 244 14.76 47.78 -7.72
C GLY A 244 16.08 47.02 -7.55
N ASP A 245 17.18 47.75 -7.41
CA ASP A 245 18.51 47.16 -7.18
C ASP A 245 18.53 46.35 -5.85
N LEU A 246 19.38 45.32 -5.79
CA LEU A 246 19.80 44.71 -4.53
C LEU A 246 20.55 45.81 -3.76
N ASP A 247 19.91 46.36 -2.73
CA ASP A 247 20.58 47.35 -1.89
C ASP A 247 21.72 46.64 -1.12
N PRO A 248 22.88 47.27 -0.90
CA PRO A 248 24.03 46.65 -0.24
C PRO A 248 23.74 46.17 1.19
N ILE A 249 22.79 46.79 1.88
CA ILE A 249 22.36 46.46 3.24
C ILE A 249 21.55 45.16 3.22
N THR A 250 20.70 44.97 2.21
CA THR A 250 19.92 43.76 1.94
C THR A 250 20.84 42.63 1.52
N GLU A 251 21.78 42.90 0.61
CA GLU A 251 22.85 41.96 0.24
C GLU A 251 23.67 41.52 1.46
N SER A 252 24.02 42.46 2.36
CA SER A 252 24.77 42.20 3.59
C SER A 252 23.96 41.54 4.71
N GLY A 253 22.63 41.68 4.70
CA GLY A 253 21.71 41.20 5.74
C GLY A 253 21.07 39.84 5.44
N LEU A 254 21.21 39.32 4.23
CA LEU A 254 20.78 37.96 3.90
C LEU A 254 21.71 36.95 4.56
N THR A 255 21.12 35.89 5.11
CA THR A 255 21.91 34.77 5.62
C THR A 255 22.67 34.11 4.46
N HIS A 256 23.80 33.47 4.78
CA HIS A 256 24.61 32.73 3.81
C HIS A 256 23.76 31.73 2.99
N GLU A 257 22.74 31.15 3.61
CA GLU A 257 21.75 30.25 3.02
C GLU A 257 21.01 30.87 1.83
N TRP A 258 20.49 32.09 1.98
CA TRP A 258 19.71 32.76 0.92
C TRP A 258 20.53 33.11 -0.30
N ARG A 259 21.81 33.49 -0.11
CA ARG A 259 22.73 33.71 -1.22
C ARG A 259 22.97 32.43 -2.01
N TYR A 260 23.09 31.30 -1.31
CA TYR A 260 23.26 29.99 -1.96
C TYR A 260 22.00 29.55 -2.72
N ILE A 261 20.81 29.73 -2.13
CA ILE A 261 19.53 29.44 -2.80
C ILE A 261 19.46 30.18 -4.13
N TRP A 262 19.74 31.50 -4.17
CA TRP A 262 19.67 32.26 -5.42
C TRP A 262 20.60 31.76 -6.52
N THR A 263 21.80 31.28 -6.20
CA THR A 263 22.71 30.75 -7.23
C THR A 263 22.19 29.49 -7.91
N ARG A 264 21.24 28.79 -7.28
CA ARG A 264 20.63 27.55 -7.79
C ARG A 264 19.43 27.79 -8.73
N PHE A 265 18.93 29.03 -8.78
CA PHE A 265 17.75 29.42 -9.55
C PHE A 265 18.06 30.56 -10.52
N PRO A 266 18.78 30.30 -11.62
CA PRO A 266 19.23 31.33 -12.55
C PRO A 266 18.09 31.91 -13.41
N GLU A 267 16.93 31.26 -13.44
CA GLU A 267 15.77 31.77 -14.16
C GLU A 267 15.25 33.05 -13.53
N LYS A 268 15.02 34.07 -14.36
CA LYS A 268 14.56 35.39 -13.94
C LYS A 268 13.30 35.34 -13.07
N LYS A 269 12.31 34.51 -13.44
CA LYS A 269 11.05 34.37 -12.70
C LYS A 269 11.25 33.77 -11.30
N ASP A 270 12.17 32.82 -11.16
CA ASP A 270 12.48 32.19 -9.87
C ASP A 270 13.27 33.14 -8.97
N THR A 271 14.24 33.85 -9.54
CA THR A 271 15.02 34.87 -8.83
C THR A 271 14.11 35.99 -8.32
N GLU A 272 13.15 36.45 -9.13
CA GLU A 272 12.17 37.46 -8.74
C GLU A 272 11.28 36.98 -7.59
N LEU A 273 10.79 35.73 -7.64
CA LEU A 273 9.98 35.15 -6.56
C LEU A 273 10.79 35.02 -5.27
N LEU A 274 11.99 34.45 -5.33
CA LEU A 274 12.87 34.31 -4.17
C LEU A 274 13.23 35.67 -3.57
N MET A 275 13.48 36.67 -4.41
CA MET A 275 13.70 38.03 -3.93
C MET A 275 12.44 38.61 -3.29
N GLY A 276 11.26 38.34 -3.86
CA GLY A 276 9.97 38.63 -3.23
C GLY A 276 9.87 38.00 -1.82
N LEU A 277 10.19 36.73 -1.67
CA LEU A 277 10.09 36.00 -0.39
C LEU A 277 11.15 36.42 0.65
N SER A 278 12.21 37.11 0.25
CA SER A 278 13.31 37.47 1.15
C SER A 278 12.94 38.47 2.26
N THR A 279 12.06 39.43 1.96
CA THR A 279 11.70 40.52 2.88
C THR A 279 10.26 41.00 2.65
N PRO A 280 9.59 41.54 3.68
CA PRO A 280 8.23 42.08 3.55
C PRO A 280 8.10 43.13 2.43
N GLU A 281 9.06 44.06 2.31
CA GLU A 281 9.02 45.14 1.33
C GLU A 281 9.19 44.63 -0.11
N LYS A 282 10.02 43.61 -0.32
CA LYS A 282 10.22 43.02 -1.64
C LYS A 282 9.02 42.16 -2.03
N LEU A 283 8.39 41.48 -1.08
CA LEU A 283 7.17 40.72 -1.34
C LEU A 283 6.02 41.63 -1.77
N ASP A 284 5.87 42.78 -1.09
CA ASP A 284 4.87 43.80 -1.45
C ASP A 284 5.06 44.33 -2.87
N ARG A 285 6.33 44.56 -3.28
CA ARG A 285 6.68 44.94 -4.66
C ARG A 285 6.38 43.83 -5.66
N TYR A 286 6.75 42.59 -5.35
CA TYR A 286 6.51 41.45 -6.24
C TYR A 286 5.03 41.25 -6.52
N LEU A 287 4.19 41.31 -5.49
CA LEU A 287 2.73 41.27 -5.62
C LEU A 287 2.18 42.47 -6.41
N GLY A 288 2.79 43.65 -6.23
CA GLY A 288 2.49 44.83 -7.04
C GLY A 288 2.75 44.61 -8.52
N ILE A 289 3.90 44.02 -8.87
CA ILE A 289 4.25 43.70 -10.26
C ILE A 289 3.26 42.69 -10.86
N MET A 290 2.91 41.64 -10.12
CA MET A 290 1.89 40.67 -10.58
C MET A 290 0.56 41.37 -10.85
N LEU A 291 0.12 42.26 -9.96
CA LEU A 291 -1.11 43.04 -10.13
C LEU A 291 -1.04 43.94 -11.38
N GLU A 292 0.07 44.64 -11.60
CA GLU A 292 0.26 45.51 -12.76
C GLU A 292 0.24 44.74 -14.08
N ASP A 293 0.88 43.58 -14.12
CA ASP A 293 0.94 42.75 -15.33
C ASP A 293 -0.45 42.21 -15.69
N GLU A 294 -1.25 41.78 -14.71
CA GLU A 294 -2.63 41.33 -14.93
C GLU A 294 -3.56 42.48 -15.36
N LEU A 295 -3.48 43.65 -14.71
CA LEU A 295 -4.25 44.84 -15.10
C LEU A 295 -3.90 45.30 -16.52
N LYS A 296 -2.62 45.25 -16.88
CA LYS A 296 -2.15 45.58 -18.24
C LYS A 296 -2.71 44.60 -19.27
N GLY A 297 -2.82 43.31 -18.94
CA GLY A 297 -3.51 42.31 -19.76
C GLY A 297 -4.98 42.65 -20.03
N MET A 298 -5.61 43.40 -19.13
CA MET A 298 -6.98 43.93 -19.25
C MET A 298 -7.06 45.36 -19.83
N ASN A 299 -5.95 45.93 -20.32
CA ASN A 299 -5.83 47.33 -20.76
C ASN A 299 -6.14 48.37 -19.66
N LEU A 300 -5.84 48.08 -18.40
CA LEU A 300 -6.02 48.96 -17.24
C LEU A 300 -4.67 49.36 -16.62
N ARG A 301 -4.66 50.43 -15.81
CA ARG A 301 -3.48 50.87 -15.04
C ARG A 301 -3.59 50.47 -13.57
N SER A 302 -2.47 50.44 -12.86
CA SER A 302 -2.40 50.12 -11.41
C SER A 302 -3.33 50.99 -10.55
N GLU A 303 -3.50 52.25 -10.95
CA GLU A 303 -4.37 53.26 -10.31
C GLU A 303 -5.86 52.94 -10.45
N ASP A 304 -6.24 52.11 -11.43
CA ASP A 304 -7.63 51.75 -11.70
C ASP A 304 -8.14 50.64 -10.78
N TYR A 305 -7.24 49.91 -10.09
CA TYR A 305 -7.61 48.78 -9.23
C TYR A 305 -8.67 49.17 -8.18
N ASP A 306 -8.46 50.27 -7.46
CA ASP A 306 -9.38 50.72 -6.40
C ASP A 306 -10.77 51.08 -6.94
N ARG A 307 -10.88 51.40 -8.24
CA ARG A 307 -12.12 51.76 -8.93
C ARG A 307 -12.84 50.56 -9.54
N LEU A 308 -12.23 49.39 -9.55
CA LEU A 308 -12.85 48.17 -10.08
C LEU A 308 -14.06 47.74 -9.23
N PRO A 309 -15.11 47.20 -9.88
CA PRO A 309 -16.18 46.51 -9.17
C PRO A 309 -15.64 45.38 -8.30
N GLU A 310 -16.29 45.16 -7.16
CA GLU A 310 -15.94 44.11 -6.19
C GLU A 310 -15.74 42.72 -6.83
N PRO A 311 -16.61 42.24 -7.74
CA PRO A 311 -16.44 40.92 -8.37
C PRO A 311 -15.18 40.85 -9.25
N MET A 312 -14.79 41.94 -9.91
CA MET A 312 -13.56 42.01 -10.70
C MET A 312 -12.32 41.99 -9.80
N LYS A 313 -12.36 42.69 -8.65
CA LYS A 313 -11.27 42.64 -7.65
C LYS A 313 -11.10 41.24 -7.08
N ASP A 314 -12.21 40.54 -6.84
CA ASP A 314 -12.23 39.15 -6.35
C ASP A 314 -11.66 38.19 -7.40
N GLN A 315 -12.08 38.28 -8.66
CA GLN A 315 -11.53 37.48 -9.76
C GLN A 315 -10.01 37.69 -9.95
N LEU A 316 -9.57 38.95 -9.95
CA LEU A 316 -8.15 39.29 -10.08
C LEU A 316 -7.35 38.76 -8.88
N GLY A 317 -7.90 38.93 -7.67
CA GLY A 317 -7.30 38.42 -6.44
C GLY A 317 -7.17 36.90 -6.42
N ALA A 318 -8.18 36.18 -6.88
CA ALA A 318 -8.16 34.72 -7.02
C ALA A 318 -7.08 34.28 -8.01
N HIS A 319 -7.02 34.92 -9.19
CA HIS A 319 -6.02 34.59 -10.21
C HIS A 319 -4.58 34.85 -9.75
N ILE A 320 -4.32 35.98 -9.10
CA ILE A 320 -3.00 36.30 -8.52
C ILE A 320 -2.64 35.30 -7.41
N SER A 321 -3.61 34.92 -6.57
CA SER A 321 -3.41 33.93 -5.49
C SER A 321 -3.02 32.56 -6.04
N GLU A 322 -3.72 32.10 -7.08
CA GLU A 322 -3.45 30.85 -7.80
C GLU A 322 -2.05 30.87 -8.43
N GLN A 323 -1.75 31.89 -9.25
CA GLN A 323 -0.43 32.03 -9.88
C GLN A 323 0.71 32.09 -8.86
N PHE A 324 0.53 32.84 -7.77
CA PHE A 324 1.56 32.96 -6.73
C PHE A 324 1.81 31.61 -6.04
N SER A 325 0.73 30.91 -5.66
CA SER A 325 0.80 29.58 -5.05
C SER A 325 1.48 28.57 -5.98
N GLU A 326 1.12 28.55 -7.26
CA GLU A 326 1.72 27.68 -8.27
C GLU A 326 3.22 27.94 -8.43
N ARG A 327 3.64 29.21 -8.54
CA ARG A 327 5.07 29.56 -8.65
C ARG A 327 5.88 29.14 -7.43
N VAL A 328 5.32 29.27 -6.22
CA VAL A 328 5.98 28.76 -4.99
C VAL A 328 6.13 27.24 -5.05
N LYS A 329 5.09 26.51 -5.44
CA LYS A 329 5.15 25.04 -5.58
C LYS A 329 6.17 24.60 -6.63
N ILE A 330 6.23 25.27 -7.79
CA ILE A 330 7.22 24.99 -8.84
C ILE A 330 8.64 25.24 -8.33
N LEU A 331 8.87 26.37 -7.65
CA LEU A 331 10.16 26.69 -7.04
C LEU A 331 10.59 25.61 -6.03
N MET A 332 9.68 25.20 -5.16
CA MET A 332 9.92 24.09 -4.22
C MET A 332 10.19 22.78 -4.96
N GLY A 333 9.46 22.50 -6.04
CA GLY A 333 9.65 21.31 -6.87
C GLY A 333 11.05 21.24 -7.48
N LYS A 334 11.55 22.37 -8.01
CA LYS A 334 12.88 22.50 -8.60
C LYS A 334 14.03 22.29 -7.59
N LEU A 335 13.86 22.63 -6.32
CA LEU A 335 14.88 22.35 -5.28
C LEU A 335 15.26 20.87 -5.26
N PHE A 336 14.27 20.00 -5.41
CA PHE A 336 14.41 18.55 -5.33
C PHE A 336 14.74 17.91 -6.69
N ARG A 337 15.12 18.70 -7.71
CA ARG A 337 15.53 18.16 -9.02
C ARG A 337 16.57 17.05 -8.91
N LYS A 338 17.58 17.22 -8.03
CA LYS A 338 18.60 16.19 -7.78
C LYS A 338 17.99 14.88 -7.25
N VAL A 339 16.93 14.97 -6.47
CA VAL A 339 16.18 13.81 -5.95
C VAL A 339 15.28 13.20 -7.04
N ASP A 340 14.82 13.98 -8.02
CA ASP A 340 14.16 13.42 -9.22
C ASP A 340 15.14 12.84 -10.25
N GLU A 341 16.43 13.10 -10.09
CA GLU A 341 17.48 12.59 -10.98
C GLU A 341 18.28 11.46 -10.33
N SER A 342 17.95 11.10 -9.08
CA SER A 342 18.62 10.03 -8.36
C SER A 342 18.17 8.65 -8.81
N SER A 343 18.96 7.66 -8.43
CA SER A 343 18.65 6.28 -8.74
C SER A 343 17.42 5.83 -7.95
N PRO A 344 16.52 5.00 -8.52
CA PRO A 344 15.28 4.59 -7.86
C PRO A 344 15.48 3.66 -6.66
N ASP A 345 16.70 3.19 -6.41
CA ASP A 345 17.11 2.43 -5.23
C ASP A 345 17.65 3.32 -4.09
N GLU A 346 17.94 4.60 -4.32
CA GLU A 346 18.40 5.51 -3.26
C GLU A 346 17.22 6.06 -2.45
N PHE A 347 17.33 6.10 -1.11
CA PHE A 347 16.28 6.70 -0.27
C PHE A 347 16.35 8.23 -0.28
N TRP A 348 15.20 8.89 -0.12
CA TRP A 348 15.08 10.35 -0.16
C TRP A 348 16.06 11.02 0.80
N GLU A 349 16.12 10.54 2.05
CA GLU A 349 16.98 11.09 3.09
C GLU A 349 18.46 11.00 2.74
N GLU A 350 18.88 10.00 1.98
CA GLU A 350 20.26 9.86 1.55
C GLU A 350 20.56 10.92 0.50
N VAL A 351 19.73 11.00 -0.54
CA VAL A 351 19.93 11.90 -1.69
C VAL A 351 19.76 13.37 -1.29
N SER A 352 18.76 13.70 -0.47
CA SER A 352 18.48 15.07 -0.04
C SER A 352 19.62 15.66 0.80
N ARG A 353 20.37 14.79 1.50
CA ARG A 353 21.49 15.14 2.38
C ARG A 353 22.85 15.07 1.69
N GLN A 354 22.94 14.54 0.46
CA GLN A 354 24.19 14.48 -0.30
C GLN A 354 24.71 15.88 -0.65
N GLY A 355 25.92 16.19 -0.20
CA GLY A 355 26.62 17.44 -0.48
C GLY A 355 27.10 18.15 0.80
N SER A 356 27.51 19.41 0.67
CA SER A 356 27.72 20.28 1.84
C SER A 356 26.41 20.60 2.57
N ILE A 357 26.48 21.12 3.80
CA ILE A 357 25.29 21.60 4.56
C ILE A 357 24.43 22.56 3.71
N TRP A 358 25.08 23.33 2.83
CA TRP A 358 24.42 24.30 1.97
C TRP A 358 23.85 23.69 0.68
N GLU A 359 24.30 22.49 0.29
CA GLU A 359 23.75 21.72 -0.83
C GLU A 359 22.56 20.85 -0.42
N ASN A 360 22.40 20.62 0.88
CA ASN A 360 21.34 19.81 1.47
C ASN A 360 19.95 20.42 1.15
N THR A 361 19.19 19.70 0.33
CA THR A 361 17.90 20.15 -0.18
C THR A 361 16.86 20.27 0.94
N ASP A 362 16.93 19.42 1.97
CA ASP A 362 16.03 19.50 3.12
C ASP A 362 16.28 20.80 3.90
N ILE A 363 17.54 21.20 4.10
CA ILE A 363 17.89 22.46 4.77
C ILE A 363 17.39 23.67 3.97
N LEU A 364 17.62 23.68 2.64
CA LEU A 364 17.18 24.78 1.78
C LEU A 364 15.65 24.89 1.72
N SER A 365 14.94 23.76 1.61
CA SER A 365 13.47 23.76 1.62
C SER A 365 12.91 24.25 2.96
N GLN A 366 13.52 23.85 4.09
CA GLN A 366 13.14 24.36 5.42
C GLN A 366 13.43 25.84 5.58
N ALA A 367 14.50 26.37 4.99
CA ALA A 367 14.80 27.80 5.00
C ALA A 367 13.70 28.62 4.28
N ILE A 368 13.25 28.16 3.10
CA ILE A 368 12.14 28.81 2.37
C ILE A 368 10.84 28.70 3.16
N LEU A 369 10.49 27.52 3.66
CA LEU A 369 9.27 27.30 4.46
C LEU A 369 9.26 28.15 5.74
N THR A 370 10.39 28.24 6.43
CA THR A 370 10.55 29.08 7.63
C THR A 370 10.37 30.55 7.27
N GLN A 371 10.88 30.99 6.12
CA GLN A 371 10.70 32.36 5.68
C GLN A 371 9.25 32.69 5.31
N ILE A 372 8.55 31.77 4.63
CA ILE A 372 7.10 31.90 4.37
C ILE A 372 6.35 32.02 5.70
N GLU A 373 6.69 31.20 6.70
CA GLU A 373 6.10 31.28 8.04
C GLU A 373 6.49 32.57 8.78
N ASN A 374 7.69 33.11 8.58
CA ASN A 374 8.08 34.40 9.17
C ASN A 374 7.26 35.55 8.56
N LEU A 375 7.14 35.60 7.23
CA LEU A 375 6.38 36.61 6.49
C LEU A 375 4.90 36.61 6.87
N ARG A 376 4.35 35.45 7.25
CA ARG A 376 2.99 35.32 7.76
C ARG A 376 2.72 36.18 9.02
N HIS A 377 3.71 36.33 9.90
CA HIS A 377 3.54 37.01 11.22
C HIS A 377 3.83 38.51 11.19
N ILE A 378 4.21 39.07 10.03
CA ILE A 378 4.58 40.47 9.89
C ILE A 378 3.31 41.34 9.78
N LYS A 379 3.33 42.52 10.41
CA LYS A 379 2.26 43.51 10.31
C LYS A 379 2.53 44.44 9.13
N TYR A 380 1.59 44.49 8.19
CA TYR A 380 1.70 45.27 6.97
C TYR A 380 0.93 46.59 7.06
N SER A 381 1.41 47.62 6.36
CA SER A 381 0.74 48.92 6.29
C SER A 381 -0.58 48.82 5.52
N ALA A 382 -1.56 49.67 5.82
CA ALA A 382 -2.87 49.63 5.14
C ALA A 382 -2.77 49.87 3.62
N ASN A 383 -1.71 50.54 3.15
CA ASN A 383 -1.51 50.87 1.74
C ASN A 383 -0.69 49.84 0.96
N SER A 384 -0.19 48.79 1.62
CA SER A 384 0.55 47.69 1.00
C SER A 384 -0.37 46.85 0.10
N ASN A 385 0.18 46.34 -1.00
CA ASN A 385 -0.49 45.39 -1.90
C ASN A 385 -0.99 44.15 -1.14
N MET A 386 -0.32 43.73 -0.06
CA MET A 386 -0.74 42.60 0.77
C MET A 386 -2.04 42.84 1.56
N ASN A 387 -2.38 44.09 1.83
CA ASN A 387 -3.65 44.45 2.47
C ASN A 387 -4.70 44.93 1.45
N LYS A 388 -4.27 45.42 0.29
CA LYS A 388 -5.14 45.86 -0.81
C LYS A 388 -5.70 44.69 -1.62
N LEU A 389 -4.84 43.72 -1.97
CA LEU A 389 -5.22 42.54 -2.73
C LEU A 389 -6.09 41.62 -1.88
N ARG A 390 -7.06 40.98 -2.55
CA ARG A 390 -7.91 39.98 -1.93
C ARG A 390 -7.34 38.62 -2.24
N PHE A 391 -6.82 37.97 -1.21
CA PHE A 391 -6.27 36.64 -1.37
C PHE A 391 -7.34 35.57 -1.23
N PHE A 392 -7.15 34.48 -1.95
CA PHE A 392 -8.05 33.34 -1.94
C PHE A 392 -7.28 32.06 -1.65
N ILE A 393 -7.94 31.13 -0.98
CA ILE A 393 -7.42 29.80 -0.67
C ILE A 393 -8.38 28.75 -1.23
N PRO A 394 -7.86 27.62 -1.73
CA PRO A 394 -8.71 26.52 -2.18
C PRO A 394 -9.43 25.91 -0.99
N ALA A 395 -10.77 25.84 -1.05
CA ALA A 395 -11.60 25.16 -0.08
C ALA A 395 -12.38 24.02 -0.78
N PRO A 396 -12.36 22.79 -0.23
CA PRO A 396 -13.05 21.67 -0.86
C PRO A 396 -14.57 21.93 -0.87
N LEU A 397 -15.25 21.46 -1.93
CA LEU A 397 -16.71 21.42 -1.92
C LEU A 397 -17.16 20.27 -1.02
N GLU A 398 -17.75 20.61 0.12
CA GLU A 398 -18.26 19.67 1.11
C GLU A 398 -19.72 19.96 1.46
N GLU A 399 -20.49 18.90 1.77
CA GLU A 399 -21.84 18.99 2.32
C GLU A 399 -21.94 18.09 3.56
N ASP A 400 -22.23 18.70 4.71
CA ASP A 400 -22.61 17.97 5.91
C ASP A 400 -24.05 17.45 5.76
N VAL A 401 -24.25 16.14 5.89
CA VAL A 401 -25.57 15.54 5.96
C VAL A 401 -25.74 14.85 7.31
N LEU A 402 -26.76 15.31 8.04
CA LEU A 402 -27.25 14.63 9.23
C LEU A 402 -27.96 13.36 8.78
N LEU A 403 -27.38 12.20 9.11
CA LEU A 403 -28.06 10.93 8.93
C LEU A 403 -28.78 10.55 10.23
N PRO A 404 -30.07 10.13 10.17
CA PRO A 404 -30.71 9.55 11.33
C PRO A 404 -29.94 8.27 11.71
N ALA A 405 -29.56 8.15 12.97
CA ALA A 405 -28.84 6.99 13.48
C ALA A 405 -29.66 5.72 13.21
N LYS A 406 -29.21 4.86 12.29
CA LYS A 406 -29.74 3.48 12.21
C LYS A 406 -29.17 2.72 13.41
N THR A 407 -29.94 2.66 14.50
CA THR A 407 -29.70 1.73 15.61
C THR A 407 -29.54 0.31 15.06
N LYS A 408 -28.34 -0.28 15.21
CA LYS A 408 -28.20 -1.74 15.16
C LYS A 408 -28.49 -2.29 16.55
N TRP A 409 -29.39 -3.27 16.58
CA TRP A 409 -29.76 -4.07 17.73
C TRP A 409 -28.61 -4.98 18.15
N GLU A 410 -28.29 -5.00 19.44
CA GLU A 410 -27.73 -6.15 20.15
C GLU A 410 -28.06 -6.04 21.64
N GLY A 411 -28.65 -7.10 22.21
CA GLY A 411 -28.97 -7.20 23.64
C GLY A 411 -30.44 -7.04 23.99
N LYS A 412 -31.08 -8.12 24.45
CA LYS A 412 -32.29 -8.02 25.28
C LYS A 412 -31.91 -7.19 26.51
N ASP A 413 -32.72 -6.18 26.80
CA ASP A 413 -32.63 -5.31 27.98
C ASP A 413 -31.57 -4.21 27.94
N VAL A 414 -31.82 -3.11 27.19
CA VAL A 414 -31.83 -1.71 27.70
C VAL A 414 -32.39 -0.82 26.57
N LYS A 415 -33.51 -0.14 26.83
CA LYS A 415 -33.95 1.02 26.02
C LYS A 415 -33.15 2.25 26.45
N THR A 416 -32.07 2.59 25.76
CA THR A 416 -31.48 3.92 25.86
C THR A 416 -32.19 4.88 24.89
N SER A 417 -32.44 6.06 25.41
CA SER A 417 -33.29 7.13 24.89
C SER A 417 -32.96 7.61 23.48
N VAL A 418 -34.03 7.81 22.72
CA VAL A 418 -34.17 8.72 21.58
C VAL A 418 -33.64 10.10 21.99
N GLY A 419 -32.67 10.67 21.27
CA GLY A 419 -32.27 12.06 21.51
C GLY A 419 -30.98 12.59 20.88
N ASP A 420 -29.97 11.76 20.57
CA ASP A 420 -28.70 12.27 20.06
C ASP A 420 -28.50 11.94 18.57
N GLU A 421 -28.91 12.87 17.70
CA GLU A 421 -28.40 12.92 16.33
C GLU A 421 -26.89 13.21 16.37
N LYS A 422 -26.06 12.18 16.34
CA LYS A 422 -24.62 12.33 16.06
C LYS A 422 -24.13 11.30 15.06
N LEU A 423 -24.24 11.68 13.79
CA LEU A 423 -23.27 11.34 12.75
C LEU A 423 -23.38 12.38 11.63
N VAL A 424 -22.49 13.38 11.69
CA VAL A 424 -22.26 14.32 10.60
C VAL A 424 -21.48 13.54 9.54
N ARG A 425 -22.16 13.09 8.48
CA ARG A 425 -21.48 12.50 7.32
C ARG A 425 -21.16 13.62 6.34
N ARG A 426 -19.87 13.83 6.05
CA ARG A 426 -19.43 14.80 5.04
C ARG A 426 -19.32 14.14 3.68
N PHE A 427 -20.13 14.60 2.74
CA PHE A 427 -19.88 14.37 1.32
C PHE A 427 -18.78 15.33 0.89
N ARG A 428 -17.76 14.82 0.21
CA ARG A 428 -16.66 15.64 -0.31
C ARG A 428 -16.47 15.33 -1.78
N THR A 429 -16.30 16.38 -2.59
CA THR A 429 -15.83 16.24 -3.97
C THR A 429 -14.34 16.55 -4.05
N PRO A 430 -13.64 16.07 -5.09
CA PRO A 430 -12.25 16.46 -5.33
C PRO A 430 -12.11 17.89 -5.89
N PHE A 431 -13.21 18.65 -6.02
CA PHE A 431 -13.18 20.02 -6.54
C PHE A 431 -13.14 21.06 -5.42
N TYR A 432 -12.58 22.22 -5.76
CA TYR A 432 -12.34 23.31 -4.83
C TYR A 432 -12.93 24.61 -5.37
N ASN A 433 -13.50 25.39 -4.46
CA ASN A 433 -13.80 26.80 -4.68
C ASN A 433 -12.70 27.64 -4.04
N ASP A 434 -12.34 28.73 -4.71
CA ASP A 434 -11.49 29.74 -4.13
C ASP A 434 -12.30 30.54 -3.14
N VAL A 435 -11.98 30.41 -1.85
CA VAL A 435 -12.64 31.14 -0.77
C VAL A 435 -11.72 32.27 -0.34
N ARG A 436 -12.29 33.46 -0.20
CA ARG A 436 -11.55 34.64 0.25
C ARG A 436 -10.90 34.36 1.61
N ALA A 437 -9.59 34.51 1.66
CA ALA A 437 -8.83 34.46 2.90
C ALA A 437 -9.21 35.68 3.76
N GLU A 438 -9.40 35.45 5.06
CA GLU A 438 -9.72 36.52 6.03
C GLU A 438 -8.64 37.61 6.04
N ASN A 439 -7.38 37.20 5.85
CA ASN A 439 -6.22 38.06 5.79
C ASN A 439 -5.07 37.37 5.05
N PHE A 440 -4.03 38.15 4.77
CA PHE A 440 -2.80 37.68 4.15
C PHE A 440 -2.13 36.53 4.92
N SER A 441 -2.13 36.57 6.26
CA SER A 441 -1.54 35.51 7.09
C SER A 441 -2.22 34.15 6.89
N LYS A 442 -3.55 34.12 6.69
CA LYS A 442 -4.28 32.88 6.40
C LYS A 442 -3.95 32.33 5.01
N PHE A 443 -3.78 33.22 4.03
CA PHE A 443 -3.32 32.84 2.69
C PHE A 443 -1.91 32.22 2.72
N PHE A 444 -0.94 32.87 3.38
CA PHE A 444 0.43 32.36 3.50
C PHE A 444 0.50 31.05 4.30
N TYR A 445 -0.34 30.88 5.32
CA TYR A 445 -0.46 29.60 6.02
C TYR A 445 -0.94 28.47 5.11
N SER A 446 -1.87 28.76 4.18
CA SER A 446 -2.32 27.80 3.19
C SER A 446 -1.21 27.40 2.22
N ILE A 447 -0.39 28.36 1.78
CA ILE A 447 0.78 28.09 0.92
C ILE A 447 1.77 27.19 1.65
N TYR A 448 2.16 27.57 2.88
CA TYR A 448 3.06 26.79 3.73
C TYR A 448 2.63 25.33 3.86
N ASN A 449 1.36 25.08 4.24
CA ASN A 449 0.86 23.72 4.40
C ASN A 449 0.82 22.97 3.06
N SER A 450 0.36 23.62 1.98
CA SER A 450 0.29 22.97 0.68
C SER A 450 1.67 22.56 0.14
N SER A 451 2.71 23.38 0.36
CA SER A 451 4.08 23.06 -0.01
C SER A 451 4.67 21.96 0.88
N LYS A 452 4.38 21.97 2.18
CA LYS A 452 4.80 20.92 3.12
C LYS A 452 4.19 19.57 2.73
N ASP A 453 2.90 19.54 2.43
CA ASP A 453 2.20 18.31 2.09
C ASP A 453 2.65 17.78 0.72
N GLU A 454 2.93 18.65 -0.26
CA GLU A 454 3.54 18.26 -1.54
C GLU A 454 4.90 17.56 -1.34
N ILE A 455 5.76 18.12 -0.48
CA ILE A 455 7.05 17.49 -0.12
C ILE A 455 6.81 16.13 0.55
N GLY A 456 5.87 16.05 1.48
CA GLY A 456 5.50 14.81 2.16
C GLY A 456 5.07 13.71 1.19
N VAL A 457 4.12 14.01 0.30
CA VAL A 457 3.65 13.06 -0.73
C VAL A 457 4.78 12.62 -1.64
N ARG A 458 5.62 13.55 -2.09
CA ARG A 458 6.74 13.22 -2.98
C ARG A 458 7.77 12.33 -2.28
N LYS A 459 8.10 12.64 -1.03
CA LYS A 459 8.99 11.83 -0.19
C LYS A 459 8.45 10.43 0.03
N PHE A 460 7.15 10.28 0.29
CA PHE A 460 6.48 8.99 0.37
C PHE A 460 6.65 8.16 -0.91
N LEU A 461 6.28 8.74 -2.07
CA LEU A 461 6.32 8.04 -3.35
C LEU A 461 7.75 7.65 -3.75
N HIS A 462 8.73 8.51 -3.45
CA HIS A 462 10.15 8.23 -3.67
C HIS A 462 10.64 7.07 -2.79
N ASN A 463 10.42 7.13 -1.48
CA ASN A 463 10.85 6.09 -0.56
C ASN A 463 10.12 4.75 -0.79
N ALA A 464 8.87 4.77 -1.27
CA ALA A 464 8.17 3.55 -1.66
C ALA A 464 8.81 2.89 -2.89
N THR A 465 9.34 3.68 -3.84
CA THR A 465 10.11 3.18 -4.98
C THR A 465 11.44 2.59 -4.50
N ALA A 466 12.20 3.31 -3.69
CA ALA A 466 13.45 2.82 -3.10
C ALA A 466 13.28 1.51 -2.33
N LEU A 467 12.23 1.42 -1.51
CA LEU A 467 11.91 0.21 -0.75
C LEU A 467 11.62 -1.01 -1.64
N PHE A 468 11.09 -0.81 -2.85
CA PHE A 468 10.86 -1.92 -3.79
C PHE A 468 12.18 -2.53 -4.27
N TYR A 469 13.20 -1.71 -4.52
CA TYR A 469 14.55 -2.15 -4.90
C TYR A 469 15.40 -2.60 -3.71
N GLN A 470 15.12 -2.07 -2.52
CA GLN A 470 15.78 -2.45 -1.27
C GLN A 470 14.76 -2.99 -0.24
N PRO A 471 14.14 -4.16 -0.46
CA PRO A 471 13.04 -4.64 0.38
C PRO A 471 13.53 -5.33 1.67
N GLU A 472 14.66 -4.90 2.24
CA GLU A 472 15.19 -5.31 3.55
C GLU A 472 14.82 -4.26 4.61
N PRO A 473 13.60 -4.27 5.17
CA PRO A 473 13.18 -3.23 6.09
C PRO A 473 13.86 -3.34 7.45
N GLU A 474 14.02 -2.19 8.10
CA GLU A 474 14.28 -2.12 9.54
C GLU A 474 13.03 -2.56 10.32
N LYS A 475 12.96 -3.84 10.73
CA LYS A 475 11.90 -4.45 11.58
C LYS A 475 10.46 -4.36 11.05
N GLY A 476 9.80 -5.50 10.83
CA GLY A 476 8.33 -5.60 10.66
C GLY A 476 7.81 -5.90 9.24
N GLY A 477 8.68 -6.09 8.24
CA GLY A 477 8.28 -6.51 6.90
C GLY A 477 8.00 -5.36 5.91
N TYR A 478 7.93 -5.69 4.61
CA TYR A 478 7.84 -4.71 3.51
C TYR A 478 6.62 -3.79 3.64
N TYR A 479 5.44 -4.37 3.85
CA TYR A 479 4.20 -3.60 3.92
C TYR A 479 4.05 -2.80 5.22
N ARG A 480 4.67 -3.24 6.33
CA ARG A 480 4.72 -2.46 7.58
C ARG A 480 5.57 -1.19 7.41
N GLN A 481 6.65 -1.27 6.64
CA GLN A 481 7.45 -0.10 6.31
C GLN A 481 6.66 0.89 5.43
N LEU A 482 5.96 0.41 4.40
CA LEU A 482 5.06 1.25 3.59
C LEU A 482 3.94 1.89 4.43
N GLU A 483 3.37 1.15 5.37
CA GLU A 483 2.39 1.66 6.33
C GLU A 483 2.98 2.80 7.19
N THR A 484 4.19 2.62 7.69
CA THR A 484 4.91 3.63 8.49
C THR A 484 5.19 4.89 7.66
N TYR A 485 5.68 4.73 6.43
CA TYR A 485 5.87 5.86 5.51
C TYR A 485 4.56 6.59 5.21
N ALA A 486 3.47 5.85 4.95
CA ALA A 486 2.17 6.45 4.68
C ALA A 486 1.66 7.24 5.90
N ARG A 487 1.82 6.73 7.13
CA ARG A 487 1.42 7.48 8.34
C ARG A 487 2.25 8.73 8.57
N HIS A 488 3.55 8.67 8.29
CA HIS A 488 4.47 9.75 8.60
C HIS A 488 4.44 10.87 7.55
N PHE A 489 4.34 10.51 6.27
CA PHE A 489 4.46 11.43 5.14
C PHE A 489 3.13 11.77 4.45
N MET A 490 2.08 10.97 4.63
CA MET A 490 0.75 11.20 4.06
C MET A 490 -0.34 11.28 5.15
N PRO A 491 -0.42 12.38 5.93
CA PRO A 491 -1.56 12.61 6.81
C PRO A 491 -2.88 12.60 6.03
N GLY A 492 -3.98 12.28 6.72
CA GLY A 492 -5.12 11.53 6.18
C GLY A 492 -5.87 12.02 4.92
N SER A 493 -5.60 13.20 4.38
CA SER A 493 -6.19 13.76 3.15
C SER A 493 -5.21 13.87 1.97
N SER A 494 -4.00 13.31 2.07
CA SER A 494 -2.88 13.66 1.16
C SER A 494 -2.91 12.98 -0.22
N VAL A 495 -3.69 11.91 -0.43
CA VAL A 495 -3.80 11.30 -1.78
C VAL A 495 -4.50 12.26 -2.75
N ASP A 496 -5.52 12.98 -2.28
CA ASP A 496 -6.23 14.00 -3.05
C ASP A 496 -5.34 15.19 -3.40
N LEU A 497 -4.18 15.34 -2.75
CA LEU A 497 -3.20 16.38 -3.08
C LEU A 497 -2.41 16.07 -4.34
N ILE A 498 -2.28 14.80 -4.73
CA ILE A 498 -1.64 14.43 -6.02
C ILE A 498 -2.39 15.11 -7.16
N ALA A 499 -3.73 15.15 -7.09
CA ALA A 499 -4.59 15.84 -8.05
C ALA A 499 -4.48 17.37 -8.02
N GLN A 500 -3.83 17.94 -7.01
CA GLN A 500 -3.65 19.40 -6.82
C GLN A 500 -2.22 19.86 -7.10
N LEU A 501 -1.35 18.94 -7.55
CA LEU A 501 0.00 19.29 -7.98
C LEU A 501 -0.08 20.09 -9.28
N PRO A 502 0.86 21.04 -9.52
CA PRO A 502 0.93 21.79 -10.78
C PRO A 502 0.97 20.91 -12.03
N ASP A 503 1.50 19.68 -11.90
CA ASP A 503 1.66 18.70 -12.98
C ASP A 503 0.83 17.41 -12.76
N ALA A 504 -0.28 17.49 -12.01
CA ALA A 504 -1.08 16.32 -11.64
C ALA A 504 -1.47 15.44 -12.85
N ASP A 505 -1.89 16.05 -13.95
CA ASP A 505 -2.30 15.33 -15.17
C ASP A 505 -1.14 14.55 -15.81
N VAL A 506 0.08 15.10 -15.72
CA VAL A 506 1.31 14.45 -16.19
C VAL A 506 1.68 13.29 -15.28
N VAL A 507 1.58 13.46 -13.96
CA VAL A 507 1.83 12.41 -12.96
C VAL A 507 0.86 11.24 -13.15
N TYR A 508 -0.44 11.49 -13.34
CA TYR A 508 -1.42 10.43 -13.57
C TYR A 508 -1.21 9.75 -14.93
N SER A 509 -0.85 10.49 -15.98
CA SER A 509 -0.47 9.88 -17.26
C SER A 509 0.75 8.98 -17.12
N ALA A 510 1.74 9.39 -16.31
CA ALA A 510 2.92 8.57 -16.02
C ALA A 510 2.53 7.27 -15.31
N SER A 511 1.69 7.34 -14.27
CA SER A 511 1.17 6.16 -13.57
C SER A 511 0.38 5.23 -14.50
N GLN A 512 -0.50 5.77 -15.36
CA GLN A 512 -1.28 4.98 -16.32
C GLN A 512 -0.39 4.32 -17.39
N LEU A 513 0.64 5.01 -17.88
CA LEU A 513 1.63 4.45 -18.81
C LEU A 513 2.44 3.35 -18.14
N GLU A 514 2.98 3.59 -16.94
CA GLU A 514 3.74 2.58 -16.18
C GLU A 514 2.94 1.29 -15.98
N ASP A 515 1.67 1.41 -15.58
CA ASP A 515 0.75 0.28 -15.40
C ASP A 515 0.53 -0.48 -16.73
N LYS A 516 0.10 0.23 -17.78
CA LYS A 516 -0.23 -0.40 -19.07
C LYS A 516 0.97 -1.02 -19.77
N LEU A 517 2.14 -0.35 -19.71
CA LEU A 517 3.38 -0.82 -20.30
C LEU A 517 3.91 -2.04 -19.54
N LEU A 518 3.85 -2.05 -18.21
CA LEU A 518 4.21 -3.22 -17.41
C LEU A 518 3.36 -4.45 -17.77
N GLU A 519 2.04 -4.29 -17.88
CA GLU A 519 1.19 -5.38 -18.34
C GLU A 519 1.53 -5.82 -19.78
N ALA A 520 1.89 -4.89 -20.67
CA ALA A 520 2.31 -5.23 -22.04
C ALA A 520 3.64 -6.01 -22.03
N ASP A 521 4.56 -5.67 -21.14
CA ASP A 521 5.84 -6.36 -20.96
C ASP A 521 5.63 -7.76 -20.39
N PHE A 522 4.83 -7.92 -19.34
CA PHE A 522 4.43 -9.23 -18.87
C PHE A 522 3.72 -10.03 -19.97
N ALA A 523 2.81 -9.39 -20.71
CA ALA A 523 2.17 -10.02 -21.85
C ALA A 523 3.20 -10.43 -22.90
N LYS A 524 4.26 -9.68 -23.21
CA LYS A 524 5.30 -10.13 -24.15
C LYS A 524 5.86 -11.52 -23.78
N PHE A 525 5.95 -11.81 -22.49
CA PHE A 525 6.51 -13.05 -21.94
C PHE A 525 5.46 -14.00 -21.31
N ASN A 526 4.20 -13.93 -21.74
CA ASN A 526 3.12 -14.79 -21.22
C ASN A 526 2.98 -14.75 -19.68
N TRP A 527 3.11 -13.56 -19.10
CA TRP A 527 3.06 -13.31 -17.66
C TRP A 527 4.08 -14.13 -16.87
N VAL A 528 5.24 -14.41 -17.47
CA VAL A 528 6.40 -14.97 -16.78
C VAL A 528 7.35 -13.83 -16.44
N PHE A 529 7.77 -13.72 -15.18
CA PHE A 529 8.74 -12.71 -14.76
C PHE A 529 10.02 -12.77 -15.58
N GLN A 530 10.61 -11.62 -15.88
CA GLN A 530 11.94 -11.57 -16.47
C GLN A 530 12.87 -10.82 -15.52
N PRO A 531 14.10 -11.31 -15.28
CA PRO A 531 15.07 -10.62 -14.43
C PRO A 531 15.38 -9.19 -14.89
N THR A 532 15.29 -8.95 -16.20
CA THR A 532 15.63 -7.66 -16.80
C THR A 532 14.57 -6.58 -16.56
N LEU A 533 13.33 -6.92 -16.18
CA LEU A 533 12.23 -5.94 -16.06
C LEU A 533 12.45 -4.92 -14.95
N SER A 534 13.25 -5.27 -13.94
CA SER A 534 13.60 -4.39 -12.83
C SER A 534 15.08 -4.01 -12.84
N THR A 535 15.84 -4.40 -13.87
CA THR A 535 17.26 -4.04 -13.96
C THR A 535 17.40 -2.56 -14.31
N LEU A 536 18.20 -1.85 -13.53
CA LEU A 536 18.53 -0.45 -13.77
C LEU A 536 19.64 -0.37 -14.82
N ASP A 537 19.44 0.49 -15.82
CA ASP A 537 20.51 0.87 -16.73
C ASP A 537 21.62 1.59 -15.96
N PRO A 538 22.89 1.15 -16.06
CA PRO A 538 24.00 1.74 -15.31
C PRO A 538 24.27 3.22 -15.60
N GLU A 539 23.94 3.68 -16.82
CA GLU A 539 24.18 5.06 -17.25
C GLU A 539 22.98 5.96 -16.95
N LEU A 540 21.78 5.48 -17.27
CA LEU A 540 20.53 6.25 -17.12
C LEU A 540 19.94 6.18 -15.71
N LYS A 541 20.37 5.20 -14.89
CA LYS A 541 19.79 4.90 -13.57
C LYS A 541 18.27 4.69 -13.62
N MET A 542 17.76 4.13 -14.72
CA MET A 542 16.34 3.89 -14.95
C MET A 542 16.17 2.52 -15.64
N THR A 543 15.00 1.89 -15.48
CA THR A 543 14.66 0.69 -16.26
C THR A 543 14.31 1.05 -17.71
N GLU A 544 14.37 0.09 -18.63
CA GLU A 544 13.91 0.29 -20.03
C GLU A 544 12.46 0.78 -20.08
N ARG A 545 11.60 0.27 -19.18
CA ARG A 545 10.20 0.68 -19.07
C ARG A 545 10.07 2.13 -18.64
N ASN A 546 10.79 2.55 -17.60
CA ASN A 546 10.78 3.94 -17.13
C ASN A 546 11.22 4.90 -18.25
N GLN A 547 12.21 4.49 -19.04
CA GLN A 547 12.67 5.25 -20.21
C GLN A 547 11.58 5.34 -21.29
N ALA A 548 10.91 4.23 -21.61
CA ALA A 548 9.79 4.23 -22.56
C ALA A 548 8.64 5.14 -22.09
N THR A 549 8.28 5.08 -20.81
CA THR A 549 7.28 5.98 -20.22
C THR A 549 7.68 7.44 -20.37
N LEU A 550 8.94 7.79 -20.04
CA LEU A 550 9.45 9.15 -20.19
C LEU A 550 9.35 9.66 -21.64
N ASP A 551 9.70 8.81 -22.60
CA ASP A 551 9.66 9.15 -24.02
C ASP A 551 8.23 9.35 -24.54
N TYR A 552 7.25 8.57 -24.06
CA TYR A 552 5.84 8.82 -24.37
C TYR A 552 5.31 10.06 -23.66
N LEU A 553 5.68 10.32 -22.40
CA LEU A 553 5.28 11.53 -21.69
C LEU A 553 5.72 12.80 -22.42
N ARG A 554 6.97 12.83 -22.92
CA ARG A 554 7.49 13.92 -23.75
C ARG A 554 6.70 14.15 -25.03
N LYS A 555 6.17 13.06 -25.64
CA LYS A 555 5.34 13.13 -26.84
C LYS A 555 3.90 13.54 -26.57
N ILE A 556 3.32 13.14 -25.43
CA ILE A 556 1.96 13.51 -25.02
C ILE A 556 1.91 14.96 -24.55
N TYR A 557 2.96 15.42 -23.88
CA TYR A 557 3.09 16.78 -23.33
C TYR A 557 4.33 17.50 -23.90
N PRO A 558 4.32 17.85 -25.21
CA PRO A 558 5.45 18.54 -25.84
C PRO A 558 5.56 20.01 -25.41
N ASP A 559 4.47 20.60 -24.89
CA ASP A 559 4.40 22.01 -24.50
C ASP A 559 5.07 22.31 -23.14
N LEU A 560 5.47 21.29 -22.40
CA LEU A 560 6.34 21.44 -21.23
C LEU A 560 7.75 21.77 -21.76
N ASP A 561 8.09 23.07 -21.76
CA ASP A 561 9.34 23.71 -22.23
C ASP A 561 10.62 22.83 -22.10
N PRO A 562 11.53 22.79 -23.08
CA PRO A 562 12.82 22.07 -22.99
C PRO A 562 13.68 22.37 -21.75
N GLU A 563 13.60 23.56 -21.14
CA GLU A 563 14.24 23.85 -19.83
C GLU A 563 13.54 23.11 -18.66
N SER A 564 12.41 22.47 -18.91
CA SER A 564 11.52 21.77 -17.99
C SER A 564 11.55 20.24 -18.10
N ASP A 565 12.56 19.59 -18.71
CA ASP A 565 12.68 18.10 -18.74
C ASP A 565 12.58 17.48 -17.34
N TRP A 566 13.02 18.20 -16.32
CA TRP A 566 12.90 17.81 -14.92
C TRP A 566 11.43 17.60 -14.48
N ARG A 567 10.43 18.28 -15.09
CA ARG A 567 9.00 18.09 -14.80
C ARG A 567 8.49 16.75 -15.31
N HIS A 568 8.93 16.31 -16.50
CA HIS A 568 8.61 14.97 -16.99
C HIS A 568 9.26 13.89 -16.12
N ARG A 569 10.51 14.09 -15.70
CA ARG A 569 11.22 13.17 -14.78
C ARG A 569 10.57 13.09 -13.41
N ARG A 570 10.19 14.24 -12.85
CA ARG A 570 9.39 14.33 -11.63
C ARG A 570 8.09 13.55 -11.78
N ALA A 571 7.35 13.79 -12.87
CA ALA A 571 6.08 13.11 -13.12
C ALA A 571 6.26 11.59 -13.24
N LEU A 572 7.31 11.14 -13.93
CA LEU A 572 7.70 9.74 -14.02
C LEU A 572 7.94 9.14 -12.63
N ILE A 573 8.80 9.74 -11.80
CA ILE A 573 9.12 9.19 -10.47
C ILE A 573 7.90 9.15 -9.56
N MET A 574 7.07 10.19 -9.58
CA MET A 574 5.82 10.19 -8.81
C MET A 574 4.84 9.12 -9.34
N GLY A 575 4.76 8.93 -10.66
CA GLY A 575 3.95 7.89 -11.29
C GLY A 575 4.44 6.46 -10.96
N VAL A 576 5.75 6.23 -10.99
CA VAL A 576 6.39 4.97 -10.58
C VAL A 576 6.13 4.71 -9.10
N GLY A 577 6.31 5.72 -8.24
CA GLY A 577 6.01 5.61 -6.81
C GLY A 577 4.53 5.32 -6.53
N ASP A 578 3.61 5.91 -7.29
CA ASP A 578 2.17 5.60 -7.20
C ASP A 578 1.90 4.14 -7.59
N SER A 579 2.54 3.65 -8.66
CA SER A 579 2.45 2.25 -9.11
C SER A 579 3.03 1.26 -8.08
N HIS A 580 4.06 1.63 -7.32
CA HIS A 580 4.63 0.80 -6.25
C HIS A 580 3.87 0.91 -4.91
N SER A 581 3.00 1.90 -4.72
CA SER A 581 2.42 2.18 -3.39
C SER A 581 0.91 2.43 -3.39
N VAL A 582 0.42 3.60 -3.81
CA VAL A 582 -1.01 3.94 -3.71
C VAL A 582 -1.84 3.05 -4.64
N GLY A 583 -1.40 2.89 -5.88
CA GLY A 583 -2.02 1.99 -6.86
C GLY A 583 -1.62 0.53 -6.70
N LEU A 584 -0.48 0.22 -6.06
CA LEU A 584 0.15 -1.11 -5.95
C LEU A 584 0.24 -1.91 -7.28
N LYS A 585 0.10 -1.27 -8.45
CA LYS A 585 -0.04 -1.96 -9.74
C LYS A 585 1.17 -2.80 -10.10
N THR A 586 2.39 -2.30 -9.87
CA THR A 586 3.59 -3.10 -10.12
C THR A 586 3.62 -4.36 -9.26
N ILE A 587 3.13 -4.27 -8.02
CA ILE A 587 3.13 -5.38 -7.07
C ILE A 587 1.96 -6.34 -7.32
N GLU A 588 0.77 -5.85 -7.68
CA GLU A 588 -0.38 -6.68 -8.05
C GLU A 588 -0.14 -7.45 -9.35
N HIS A 589 0.40 -6.79 -10.38
CA HIS A 589 0.77 -7.45 -11.64
C HIS A 589 1.92 -8.43 -11.44
N GLY A 590 2.90 -8.04 -10.63
CA GLY A 590 3.96 -8.96 -10.21
C GLY A 590 3.40 -10.16 -9.43
N ALA A 591 2.51 -9.97 -8.47
CA ALA A 591 1.89 -11.09 -7.76
C ALA A 591 1.12 -12.03 -8.70
N ARG A 592 0.52 -11.49 -9.77
CA ARG A 592 -0.16 -12.26 -10.81
C ARG A 592 0.82 -13.04 -11.71
N ALA A 593 1.98 -12.50 -12.04
CA ALA A 593 2.94 -13.14 -12.94
C ALA A 593 3.62 -14.38 -12.33
N ASP A 594 3.87 -15.40 -13.16
CA ASP A 594 4.54 -16.64 -12.77
C ASP A 594 6.03 -16.44 -12.57
N ALA A 595 6.59 -17.07 -11.52
CA ALA A 595 8.03 -17.18 -11.38
C ALA A 595 8.63 -17.95 -12.56
N VAL A 596 9.86 -17.62 -12.98
CA VAL A 596 10.57 -18.37 -14.03
C VAL A 596 10.87 -19.78 -13.53
N ALA A 597 10.10 -20.75 -14.02
CA ALA A 597 10.43 -22.15 -13.90
C ALA A 597 11.36 -22.52 -15.07
N MET A 598 12.67 -22.62 -14.84
CA MET A 598 13.58 -23.21 -15.82
C MET A 598 13.22 -24.70 -16.01
N SER A 599 12.31 -24.99 -16.94
CA SER A 599 11.88 -26.37 -17.24
C SER A 599 12.74 -27.09 -18.28
N GLU A 600 13.67 -26.38 -18.94
CA GLU A 600 14.36 -26.96 -20.11
C GLU A 600 15.52 -27.91 -19.78
N PHE A 601 16.02 -27.95 -18.55
CA PHE A 601 17.10 -28.87 -18.18
C PHE A 601 16.76 -29.55 -16.86
N GLY A 602 16.44 -30.84 -16.92
CA GLY A 602 16.08 -31.70 -15.78
C GLY A 602 17.17 -31.91 -14.71
N HIS A 603 18.09 -30.96 -14.54
CA HIS A 603 19.11 -30.88 -13.51
C HIS A 603 19.09 -29.46 -12.93
N GLY A 604 18.97 -29.34 -11.61
CA GLY A 604 18.59 -28.10 -10.95
C GLY A 604 19.59 -26.93 -11.03
N ARG A 605 19.05 -25.76 -10.64
CA ARG A 605 19.67 -24.45 -10.36
C ARG A 605 20.21 -23.75 -11.62
N ASP A 606 19.78 -22.55 -12.01
CA ASP A 606 19.48 -21.35 -11.22
C ASP A 606 18.18 -20.64 -11.69
N VAL A 607 17.34 -20.21 -10.74
CA VAL A 607 16.23 -19.28 -11.03
C VAL A 607 16.85 -17.89 -11.23
N ALA A 608 17.21 -17.55 -12.47
CA ALA A 608 17.92 -16.32 -12.79
C ALA A 608 17.07 -15.04 -12.64
N SER A 609 15.78 -15.13 -12.25
CA SER A 609 14.82 -14.04 -12.45
C SER A 609 14.68 -13.03 -11.31
N TYR A 610 15.38 -13.18 -10.19
CA TYR A 610 15.24 -12.32 -9.02
C TYR A 610 16.57 -12.22 -8.25
N ASP A 611 16.93 -11.03 -7.77
CA ASP A 611 17.87 -10.92 -6.64
C ASP A 611 17.25 -11.63 -5.41
N LYS A 612 18.07 -12.00 -4.42
CA LYS A 612 17.65 -12.77 -3.23
C LYS A 612 16.47 -12.14 -2.49
N SER A 613 16.28 -10.83 -2.61
CA SER A 613 15.29 -10.03 -1.89
C SER A 613 14.04 -9.65 -2.69
N ASP A 614 14.03 -9.77 -4.02
CA ASP A 614 12.98 -9.18 -4.90
C ASP A 614 11.60 -9.83 -4.82
N HIS A 615 11.47 -11.01 -4.22
CA HIS A 615 10.17 -11.69 -4.07
C HIS A 615 9.33 -11.13 -2.92
N LYS A 616 9.98 -10.49 -1.94
CA LYS A 616 9.33 -10.04 -0.69
C LYS A 616 8.10 -9.16 -0.94
N PRO A 617 8.11 -8.20 -1.89
CA PRO A 617 6.92 -7.40 -2.20
C PRO A 617 5.73 -8.23 -2.68
N TYR A 618 5.94 -9.38 -3.34
CA TYR A 618 4.86 -10.17 -3.92
C TYR A 618 4.33 -11.27 -2.98
N MET A 619 5.10 -11.67 -1.96
CA MET A 619 4.77 -12.81 -1.10
C MET A 619 3.44 -12.67 -0.35
N ALA A 620 3.10 -11.47 0.11
CA ALA A 620 1.84 -11.27 0.84
C ALA A 620 0.61 -11.53 -0.05
N LEU A 621 0.72 -11.26 -1.36
CA LEU A 621 -0.37 -11.39 -2.31
C LEU A 621 -0.37 -12.76 -3.00
N ASN A 622 0.78 -13.37 -3.28
CA ASN A 622 0.85 -14.69 -3.90
C ASN A 622 2.03 -15.52 -3.35
N PRO A 623 1.90 -16.05 -2.12
CA PRO A 623 2.99 -16.77 -1.48
C PRO A 623 3.30 -18.12 -2.13
N PHE A 624 2.29 -18.81 -2.66
CA PHE A 624 2.46 -20.11 -3.31
C PHE A 624 3.41 -20.06 -4.50
N ASN A 625 3.26 -19.04 -5.35
CA ASN A 625 4.09 -18.85 -6.52
C ASN A 625 5.48 -18.26 -6.17
N HIS A 626 5.50 -17.15 -5.41
CA HIS A 626 6.74 -16.36 -5.22
C HIS A 626 7.66 -16.88 -4.12
N TYR A 627 7.13 -17.64 -3.16
CA TYR A 627 7.93 -18.35 -2.17
C TYR A 627 7.96 -19.86 -2.45
N GLY A 628 6.78 -20.46 -2.61
CA GLY A 628 6.61 -21.92 -2.73
C GLY A 628 7.30 -22.53 -3.96
N ILE A 629 7.06 -22.02 -5.17
CA ILE A 629 7.72 -22.52 -6.39
C ILE A 629 9.20 -22.11 -6.41
N ARG A 630 9.51 -20.84 -6.11
CA ARG A 630 10.86 -20.28 -6.19
C ARG A 630 11.90 -21.06 -5.39
N TYR A 631 11.61 -21.36 -4.13
CA TYR A 631 12.57 -22.02 -3.21
C TYR A 631 12.44 -23.54 -3.19
N SER A 632 11.64 -24.13 -4.08
CA SER A 632 11.44 -25.58 -4.15
C SER A 632 12.58 -26.39 -4.77
N THR A 633 13.79 -25.82 -4.90
CA THR A 633 14.92 -26.36 -5.67
C THR A 633 15.45 -27.73 -5.23
N ASP A 634 14.99 -28.29 -4.10
CA ASP A 634 15.35 -29.65 -3.74
C ASP A 634 14.17 -30.60 -3.98
N ARG A 635 14.43 -31.69 -4.72
CA ARG A 635 13.52 -32.84 -4.89
C ARG A 635 12.99 -33.41 -3.54
N SER A 636 13.51 -32.95 -2.40
CA SER A 636 13.20 -33.37 -1.04
C SER A 636 12.36 -32.40 -0.22
N THR A 637 12.10 -31.17 -0.66
CA THR A 637 11.48 -30.15 0.23
C THR A 637 10.00 -29.92 -0.02
N PHE A 638 9.50 -29.07 -0.94
CA PHE A 638 8.09 -28.60 -0.78
C PHE A 638 7.27 -28.25 -2.05
N GLY A 639 7.86 -28.07 -3.24
CA GLY A 639 7.16 -27.41 -4.37
C GLY A 639 6.02 -28.18 -5.02
N ASN A 640 6.10 -29.52 -5.10
CA ASN A 640 5.10 -30.28 -5.83
C ASN A 640 3.76 -30.39 -5.08
N LEU A 641 3.77 -30.32 -3.74
CA LEU A 641 2.56 -30.49 -2.92
C LEU A 641 1.52 -29.39 -3.19
N LEU A 642 1.95 -28.22 -3.65
CA LEU A 642 1.07 -27.11 -4.03
C LEU A 642 0.16 -27.45 -5.22
N PHE A 643 0.58 -28.41 -6.05
CA PHE A 643 -0.17 -28.91 -7.20
C PHE A 643 -1.08 -30.12 -6.86
N LEU A 644 -1.12 -30.55 -5.59
CA LEU A 644 -2.06 -31.59 -5.19
C LEU A 644 -3.50 -31.09 -5.34
N PRO A 645 -4.41 -31.93 -5.87
CA PRO A 645 -5.79 -31.54 -5.97
C PRO A 645 -6.41 -31.45 -4.57
N VAL A 646 -6.90 -30.26 -4.22
CA VAL A 646 -7.62 -29.96 -2.98
C VAL A 646 -9.14 -30.10 -3.15
N LYS A 647 -9.60 -30.16 -4.40
CA LYS A 647 -10.98 -30.37 -4.82
C LYS A 647 -11.04 -31.45 -5.90
N GLY A 648 -12.10 -32.26 -5.87
CA GLY A 648 -12.26 -33.42 -6.76
C GLY A 648 -11.99 -34.75 -6.06
N LYS A 649 -12.39 -35.88 -6.69
CA LYS A 649 -12.30 -37.21 -6.06
C LYS A 649 -10.93 -37.85 -6.29
N LEU A 650 -10.04 -37.75 -5.30
CA LEU A 650 -8.80 -38.54 -5.23
C LEU A 650 -9.05 -40.03 -4.93
N LEU A 651 -10.23 -40.39 -4.43
CA LEU A 651 -10.63 -41.75 -4.11
C LEU A 651 -11.36 -42.43 -5.27
N ASP A 652 -11.02 -43.69 -5.53
CA ASP A 652 -11.76 -44.52 -6.48
C ASP A 652 -13.24 -44.64 -6.06
N GLN A 653 -14.15 -44.20 -6.95
CA GLN A 653 -15.60 -44.13 -6.71
C GLN A 653 -16.23 -45.48 -6.33
N LYS A 654 -15.61 -46.61 -6.69
CA LYS A 654 -16.19 -47.94 -6.43
C LYS A 654 -15.90 -48.50 -5.03
N PHE A 655 -14.74 -48.20 -4.45
CA PHE A 655 -14.27 -48.85 -3.21
C PHE A 655 -13.62 -47.91 -2.20
N GLY A 656 -13.44 -46.62 -2.49
CA GLY A 656 -12.80 -45.67 -1.56
C GLY A 656 -11.32 -46.00 -1.29
N ILE A 657 -10.63 -46.62 -2.26
CA ILE A 657 -9.22 -47.00 -2.13
C ILE A 657 -8.36 -45.74 -2.30
N TRP A 658 -7.52 -45.47 -1.30
CA TRP A 658 -6.48 -44.46 -1.35
C TRP A 658 -5.18 -45.08 -1.89
N ASP A 659 -4.57 -44.38 -2.86
CA ASP A 659 -3.33 -44.74 -3.53
C ASP A 659 -2.52 -43.47 -3.80
N HIS A 660 -1.42 -43.29 -3.06
CA HIS A 660 -0.59 -42.10 -3.19
C HIS A 660 0.06 -41.97 -4.58
N ASN A 661 0.26 -43.06 -5.33
CA ASN A 661 0.81 -42.98 -6.69
C ASN A 661 -0.15 -42.27 -7.66
N LYS A 662 -1.46 -42.47 -7.49
CA LYS A 662 -2.48 -41.75 -8.28
C LYS A 662 -2.50 -40.26 -7.93
N ALA A 663 -2.36 -39.93 -6.64
CA ALA A 663 -2.24 -38.53 -6.21
C ALA A 663 -0.99 -37.86 -6.79
N MET A 664 0.16 -38.55 -6.77
CA MET A 664 1.41 -38.08 -7.37
C MET A 664 1.31 -37.91 -8.91
N ASP A 665 0.58 -38.78 -9.62
CA ASP A 665 0.34 -38.64 -11.06
C ASP A 665 -0.54 -37.43 -11.38
N LEU A 666 -1.63 -37.22 -10.62
CA LEU A 666 -2.49 -36.05 -10.76
C LEU A 666 -1.74 -34.75 -10.42
N MET A 667 -0.92 -34.76 -9.38
CA MET A 667 -0.05 -33.64 -9.02
C MET A 667 0.92 -33.27 -10.16
N LYS A 668 1.56 -34.27 -10.80
CA LYS A 668 2.41 -34.04 -11.97
C LYS A 668 1.63 -33.46 -13.16
N LYS A 669 0.39 -33.91 -13.37
CA LYS A 669 -0.49 -33.37 -14.41
C LYS A 669 -0.88 -31.91 -14.14
N ASN A 670 -1.25 -31.57 -12.90
CA ASN A 670 -1.52 -30.20 -12.49
C ASN A 670 -0.27 -29.31 -12.62
N MET A 671 0.92 -29.81 -12.24
CA MET A 671 2.18 -29.09 -12.40
C MET A 671 2.52 -28.85 -13.89
N ASN A 672 2.34 -29.85 -14.74
CA ASN A 672 2.51 -29.67 -16.18
C ASN A 672 1.49 -28.67 -16.72
N ALA A 673 0.22 -28.75 -16.30
CA ALA A 673 -0.83 -27.83 -16.71
C ALA A 673 -0.55 -26.38 -16.31
N TYR A 674 0.16 -26.15 -15.21
CA TYR A 674 0.63 -24.83 -14.82
C TYR A 674 1.61 -24.22 -15.84
N ILE A 675 2.49 -25.05 -16.42
CA ILE A 675 3.51 -24.63 -17.40
C ILE A 675 2.91 -24.50 -18.81
N VAL A 676 2.14 -25.51 -19.24
CA VAL A 676 1.69 -25.63 -20.64
C VAL A 676 0.22 -25.27 -20.88
N GLY A 677 -0.57 -25.09 -19.81
CA GLY A 677 -2.02 -24.87 -19.86
C GLY A 677 -2.85 -26.09 -19.43
N ARG A 678 -4.07 -25.85 -18.92
CA ARG A 678 -4.97 -26.91 -18.44
C ARG A 678 -5.60 -27.71 -19.59
N ASP A 679 -5.53 -29.04 -19.48
CA ASP A 679 -6.28 -29.98 -20.32
C ASP A 679 -7.70 -30.19 -19.76
N LYS A 680 -8.65 -30.63 -20.60
CA LYS A 680 -10.02 -31.01 -20.24
C LYS A 680 -10.07 -32.05 -19.12
N SER A 681 -9.07 -32.93 -19.06
CA SER A 681 -8.99 -33.94 -18.00
C SER A 681 -8.76 -33.38 -16.58
N LEU A 682 -8.38 -32.10 -16.47
CA LEU A 682 -8.10 -31.39 -15.23
C LEU A 682 -9.08 -30.25 -14.95
N GLU A 683 -10.19 -30.15 -15.70
CA GLU A 683 -11.12 -29.02 -15.62
C GLU A 683 -11.74 -28.85 -14.22
N ASP A 684 -12.07 -29.97 -13.56
CA ASP A 684 -12.62 -29.99 -12.19
C ASP A 684 -11.53 -30.05 -11.09
N SER A 685 -10.25 -30.09 -11.47
CA SER A 685 -9.12 -30.17 -10.54
C SER A 685 -8.75 -28.77 -10.07
N MET A 686 -8.70 -28.58 -8.74
CA MET A 686 -8.23 -27.35 -8.12
C MET A 686 -7.06 -27.67 -7.20
N SER A 687 -6.04 -26.83 -7.20
CA SER A 687 -4.82 -26.95 -6.39
C SER A 687 -4.57 -25.68 -5.59
N LEU A 688 -3.63 -25.70 -4.64
CA LEU A 688 -3.27 -24.51 -3.88
C LEU A 688 -2.63 -23.43 -4.77
N MET A 689 -1.98 -23.82 -5.88
CA MET A 689 -1.43 -22.87 -6.86
C MET A 689 -2.48 -22.01 -7.57
N ASP A 690 -3.74 -22.43 -7.54
CA ASP A 690 -4.85 -21.69 -8.13
C ASP A 690 -5.36 -20.59 -7.17
N TYR A 691 -5.01 -20.69 -5.88
CA TYR A 691 -5.22 -19.61 -4.93
C TYR A 691 -4.18 -18.51 -5.16
N THR A 692 -4.71 -17.36 -5.49
CA THR A 692 -3.96 -16.15 -5.77
C THR A 692 -4.67 -15.01 -5.05
N ASN A 693 -3.92 -14.11 -4.41
CA ASN A 693 -4.46 -13.11 -3.49
C ASN A 693 -5.27 -13.71 -2.33
N LEU A 694 -4.60 -14.51 -1.49
CA LEU A 694 -5.22 -15.20 -0.35
C LEU A 694 -6.04 -14.31 0.57
N GLY A 695 -5.53 -13.10 0.86
CA GLY A 695 -6.23 -12.15 1.71
C GLY A 695 -7.33 -11.35 1.01
N LYS A 696 -7.55 -11.54 -0.30
CA LYS A 696 -8.32 -10.61 -1.15
C LYS A 696 -7.93 -9.14 -0.90
N THR A 697 -6.63 -8.92 -0.67
CA THR A 697 -6.05 -7.62 -0.32
C THR A 697 -5.35 -6.98 -1.52
N GLY A 698 -4.99 -5.72 -1.40
CA GLY A 698 -4.28 -5.02 -2.47
C GLY A 698 -4.40 -3.52 -2.28
N SER A 699 -4.33 -2.80 -3.40
CA SER A 699 -4.47 -1.34 -3.42
C SER A 699 -5.78 -0.86 -2.82
N ILE A 700 -5.89 0.45 -2.60
CA ILE A 700 -7.14 1.09 -2.20
C ILE A 700 -8.31 0.83 -3.18
N TYR A 701 -8.01 0.43 -4.42
CA TYR A 701 -9.00 0.08 -5.44
C TYR A 701 -9.41 -1.39 -5.42
N THR A 702 -8.47 -2.29 -5.13
CA THR A 702 -8.70 -3.74 -4.98
C THR A 702 -9.45 -4.05 -3.69
N ARG A 703 -9.05 -3.44 -2.56
CA ARG A 703 -9.65 -3.72 -1.24
C ARG A 703 -11.10 -3.21 -1.12
N GLY A 704 -11.61 -2.46 -2.10
CA GLY A 704 -13.03 -2.41 -2.52
C GLY A 704 -14.17 -2.35 -1.49
N GLY A 705 -13.91 -2.06 -0.23
CA GLY A 705 -14.90 -2.16 0.84
C GLY A 705 -15.92 -1.03 0.80
N TRP A 706 -16.75 -0.94 1.84
CA TRP A 706 -17.76 0.12 2.06
C TRP A 706 -17.25 1.57 1.90
N ARG A 707 -15.93 1.78 1.82
CA ARG A 707 -15.26 3.07 1.69
C ARG A 707 -15.00 3.50 0.24
N LYS A 708 -14.91 2.57 -0.74
CA LYS A 708 -14.75 2.93 -2.17
C LYS A 708 -15.94 3.78 -2.63
N TYR A 709 -17.14 3.37 -2.20
CA TYR A 709 -18.37 4.15 -2.30
C TYR A 709 -18.19 5.59 -1.85
N HIS A 710 -17.71 5.85 -0.62
CA HIS A 710 -17.55 7.21 -0.11
C HIS A 710 -16.67 8.10 -1.00
N ALA A 711 -15.72 7.51 -1.73
CA ALA A 711 -14.80 8.26 -2.57
C ALA A 711 -15.47 8.85 -3.84
N TYR A 712 -16.55 8.24 -4.33
CA TYR A 712 -17.32 8.72 -5.49
C TYR A 712 -18.79 9.04 -5.16
N GLU A 713 -19.22 8.83 -3.92
CA GLU A 713 -20.60 8.99 -3.47
C GLU A 713 -21.16 10.38 -3.79
N ALA A 714 -20.31 11.41 -3.81
CA ALA A 714 -20.74 12.75 -4.16
C ALA A 714 -21.44 12.81 -5.53
N TYR A 715 -21.09 11.94 -6.49
CA TYR A 715 -21.68 11.90 -7.83
C TYR A 715 -23.04 11.19 -7.91
N MET A 716 -23.52 10.60 -6.81
CA MET A 716 -24.79 9.91 -6.76
C MET A 716 -25.97 10.91 -6.71
N ASP A 717 -27.05 10.60 -7.44
CA ASP A 717 -28.25 11.44 -7.48
C ASP A 717 -29.27 10.95 -6.45
N GLY A 718 -29.23 11.50 -5.24
CA GLY A 718 -30.13 11.16 -4.14
C GLY A 718 -29.42 11.08 -2.78
N LYS A 719 -30.12 10.58 -1.75
CA LYS A 719 -29.55 10.36 -0.42
C LYS A 719 -30.06 9.05 0.17
N GLY A 720 -29.19 8.31 0.85
CA GLY A 720 -29.58 7.07 1.55
C GLY A 720 -30.08 5.98 0.61
N ASP A 721 -31.33 5.56 0.79
CA ASP A 721 -31.97 4.45 0.05
C ASP A 721 -32.88 4.94 -1.09
N SER A 722 -32.72 6.20 -1.51
CA SER A 722 -33.54 6.84 -2.53
C SER A 722 -32.71 7.44 -3.65
N HIS A 723 -31.62 6.76 -4.05
CA HIS A 723 -30.83 7.17 -5.20
C HIS A 723 -31.56 6.88 -6.52
N ASN A 724 -31.50 7.83 -7.44
CA ASN A 724 -31.81 7.63 -8.85
C ASN A 724 -30.64 6.90 -9.50
N ILE A 725 -30.83 5.61 -9.76
CA ILE A 725 -29.78 4.72 -10.26
C ILE A 725 -29.34 5.12 -11.68
N VAL A 726 -30.26 5.60 -12.51
CA VAL A 726 -29.98 6.00 -13.89
C VAL A 726 -29.05 7.22 -13.94
N ASN A 727 -29.40 8.28 -13.22
CA ASN A 727 -28.59 9.50 -13.19
C ASN A 727 -27.25 9.26 -12.48
N SER A 728 -27.25 8.44 -11.42
CA SER A 728 -26.03 8.05 -10.72
C SER A 728 -25.07 7.31 -11.66
N TRP A 729 -25.56 6.32 -12.42
CA TRP A 729 -24.76 5.62 -13.44
C TRP A 729 -24.13 6.59 -14.45
N LYS A 730 -24.94 7.49 -15.02
CA LYS A 730 -24.48 8.47 -16.01
C LYS A 730 -23.41 9.43 -15.46
N ASN A 731 -23.45 9.74 -14.16
CA ASN A 731 -22.43 10.59 -13.54
C ASN A 731 -21.12 9.83 -13.35
N ILE A 732 -21.18 8.57 -12.92
CA ILE A 732 -19.98 7.80 -12.53
C ILE A 732 -19.34 7.04 -13.70
N GLU A 733 -20.05 6.83 -14.82
CA GLU A 733 -19.52 6.05 -15.96
C GLU A 733 -18.29 6.69 -16.62
N ASN A 734 -18.09 8.00 -16.46
CA ASN A 734 -16.90 8.73 -16.94
C ASN A 734 -15.72 8.65 -15.95
N ILE A 735 -15.95 8.24 -14.70
CA ILE A 735 -14.92 8.10 -13.68
C ILE A 735 -14.12 6.83 -13.92
N GLY A 736 -14.77 5.69 -14.16
CA GLY A 736 -14.10 4.49 -14.66
C GLY A 736 -14.77 3.17 -14.30
N ILE A 737 -14.30 2.08 -14.92
CA ILE A 737 -14.85 0.72 -14.77
C ILE A 737 -14.82 0.24 -13.31
N GLU A 738 -13.78 0.59 -12.56
CA GLU A 738 -13.63 0.24 -11.15
C GLU A 738 -14.74 0.78 -10.25
N VAL A 739 -15.24 1.98 -10.57
CA VAL A 739 -16.35 2.61 -9.84
C VAL A 739 -17.68 2.00 -10.26
N LEU A 740 -17.84 1.68 -11.55
CA LEU A 740 -19.03 0.99 -12.05
C LEU A 740 -19.19 -0.41 -11.44
N ARG A 741 -18.10 -1.17 -11.28
CA ARG A 741 -18.12 -2.47 -10.60
C ARG A 741 -18.66 -2.34 -9.17
N ASP A 742 -18.03 -1.50 -8.35
CA ASP A 742 -18.47 -1.30 -6.96
C ASP A 742 -19.90 -0.72 -6.86
N PHE A 743 -20.33 0.06 -7.86
CA PHE A 743 -21.69 0.56 -7.93
C PHE A 743 -22.71 -0.55 -8.17
N VAL A 744 -22.46 -1.44 -9.14
CA VAL A 744 -23.37 -2.53 -9.53
C VAL A 744 -23.67 -3.46 -8.36
N ASP A 745 -22.64 -3.86 -7.62
CA ASP A 745 -22.77 -4.78 -6.49
C ASP A 745 -23.61 -4.20 -5.34
N ARG A 746 -23.86 -2.88 -5.35
CA ARG A 746 -24.53 -2.13 -4.27
C ARG A 746 -25.82 -1.44 -4.72
N ILE A 747 -26.28 -1.60 -5.96
CA ILE A 747 -27.51 -0.93 -6.46
C ILE A 747 -28.70 -1.15 -5.53
N GLY A 748 -28.92 -2.39 -5.07
CA GLY A 748 -30.02 -2.72 -4.16
C GLY A 748 -29.89 -2.09 -2.76
N MET A 749 -28.69 -1.67 -2.35
CA MET A 749 -28.46 -0.90 -1.12
C MET A 749 -28.70 0.59 -1.33
N TYR A 750 -28.48 1.10 -2.54
CA TYR A 750 -28.68 2.51 -2.89
C TYR A 750 -30.14 2.84 -3.18
N ASN A 751 -30.89 1.83 -3.62
CA ASN A 751 -32.33 1.89 -3.85
C ASN A 751 -32.93 0.49 -3.69
N SER A 752 -33.50 0.21 -2.52
CA SER A 752 -34.10 -1.08 -2.16
C SER A 752 -35.30 -1.45 -3.04
N LYS A 753 -35.89 -0.48 -3.72
CA LYS A 753 -37.03 -0.67 -4.62
C LYS A 753 -36.60 -1.00 -6.05
N PHE A 754 -35.30 -0.85 -6.37
CA PHE A 754 -34.80 -0.99 -7.74
C PHE A 754 -35.06 -2.37 -8.35
N TYR A 755 -34.98 -3.45 -7.57
CA TYR A 755 -35.26 -4.82 -8.01
C TYR A 755 -36.69 -5.30 -7.67
N THR A 756 -37.61 -4.37 -7.40
CA THR A 756 -39.03 -4.65 -7.19
C THR A 756 -39.86 -4.11 -8.35
N ASP A 757 -41.15 -4.44 -8.44
CA ASP A 757 -42.03 -3.92 -9.50
C ASP A 757 -42.02 -2.37 -9.58
N GLU A 758 -41.86 -1.68 -8.45
CA GLU A 758 -41.78 -0.21 -8.40
C GLU A 758 -40.53 0.35 -9.11
N GLY A 759 -39.45 -0.43 -9.20
CA GLY A 759 -38.19 -0.05 -9.84
C GLY A 759 -38.17 -0.24 -11.35
N GLN A 760 -39.16 -0.93 -11.93
CA GLN A 760 -39.19 -1.30 -13.35
C GLN A 760 -38.94 -0.11 -14.30
N PRO A 761 -39.53 1.09 -14.10
CA PRO A 761 -39.27 2.22 -14.99
C PRO A 761 -37.81 2.68 -14.98
N GLN A 762 -37.15 2.65 -13.82
CA GLN A 762 -35.72 3.00 -13.71
C GLN A 762 -34.84 1.91 -14.35
N ARG A 763 -35.18 0.63 -14.17
CA ARG A 763 -34.48 -0.48 -14.83
C ARG A 763 -34.55 -0.33 -16.35
N ARG A 764 -35.74 -0.05 -16.91
CA ARG A 764 -35.93 0.17 -18.34
C ARG A 764 -35.08 1.33 -18.87
N GLN A 765 -35.13 2.49 -18.20
CA GLN A 765 -34.34 3.65 -18.59
C GLN A 765 -32.83 3.39 -18.54
N LEU A 766 -32.37 2.62 -17.55
CA LEU A 766 -30.97 2.25 -17.44
C LEU A 766 -30.56 1.30 -18.58
N VAL A 767 -31.40 0.30 -18.90
CA VAL A 767 -31.17 -0.62 -20.02
C VAL A 767 -31.15 0.15 -21.34
N GLU A 768 -32.09 1.07 -21.58
CA GLU A 768 -32.12 1.94 -22.77
C GLU A 768 -30.81 2.74 -22.93
N HIS A 769 -30.33 3.38 -21.85
CA HIS A 769 -29.07 4.13 -21.86
C HIS A 769 -27.86 3.24 -22.15
N ILE A 770 -27.73 2.14 -21.39
CA ILE A 770 -26.60 1.22 -21.48
C ILE A 770 -26.55 0.55 -22.86
N PHE A 771 -27.70 0.07 -23.34
CA PHE A 771 -27.77 -0.65 -24.60
C PHE A 771 -27.45 0.28 -25.78
N GLY A 772 -28.03 1.49 -25.80
CA GLY A 772 -27.75 2.48 -26.84
C GLY A 772 -26.27 2.89 -26.90
N ARG A 773 -25.56 2.86 -25.76
CA ARG A 773 -24.16 3.31 -25.68
C ARG A 773 -23.15 2.19 -25.95
N TYR A 774 -23.34 1.03 -25.33
CA TYR A 774 -22.31 -0.03 -25.28
C TYR A 774 -22.62 -1.23 -26.19
N PHE A 775 -23.85 -1.37 -26.67
CA PHE A 775 -24.29 -2.50 -27.49
C PHE A 775 -24.62 -2.09 -28.93
N LYS A 776 -23.89 -1.11 -29.48
CA LYS A 776 -24.07 -0.56 -30.85
C LYS A 776 -24.11 -1.66 -31.94
N ASP A 777 -23.35 -2.74 -31.75
CA ASP A 777 -23.24 -3.86 -32.71
C ASP A 777 -24.20 -5.04 -32.42
N SER A 778 -25.08 -4.91 -31.42
CA SER A 778 -26.01 -5.97 -31.06
C SER A 778 -27.12 -6.12 -32.11
N LYS A 779 -27.51 -7.37 -32.37
CA LYS A 779 -28.66 -7.70 -33.24
C LYS A 779 -30.00 -7.64 -32.51
N HIS A 780 -29.96 -7.63 -31.18
CA HIS A 780 -31.17 -7.57 -30.36
C HIS A 780 -31.70 -6.15 -30.26
N SER A 781 -33.01 -6.01 -30.08
CA SER A 781 -33.61 -4.73 -29.72
C SER A 781 -33.58 -4.50 -28.21
N VAL A 782 -33.70 -3.23 -27.78
CA VAL A 782 -33.79 -2.88 -26.36
C VAL A 782 -34.97 -3.57 -25.68
N ASP A 783 -36.13 -3.64 -26.37
CA ASP A 783 -37.32 -4.30 -25.83
C ASP A 783 -37.13 -5.81 -25.66
N GLU A 784 -36.41 -6.48 -26.57
CA GLU A 784 -36.09 -7.90 -26.43
C GLU A 784 -35.25 -8.18 -25.19
N VAL A 785 -34.15 -7.42 -25.02
CA VAL A 785 -33.24 -7.60 -23.88
C VAL A 785 -33.93 -7.25 -22.56
N PHE A 786 -34.70 -6.15 -22.52
CA PHE A 786 -35.44 -5.78 -21.32
C PHE A 786 -36.45 -6.86 -20.90
N ASN A 787 -37.21 -7.40 -21.85
CA ASN A 787 -38.18 -8.45 -21.57
C ASN A 787 -37.51 -9.77 -21.10
N GLU A 788 -36.34 -10.09 -21.63
CA GLU A 788 -35.54 -11.25 -21.18
C GLU A 788 -35.08 -11.07 -19.72
N LEU A 789 -34.55 -9.89 -19.38
CA LEU A 789 -34.10 -9.59 -18.03
C LEU A 789 -35.23 -9.61 -16.99
N GLU A 790 -36.42 -9.09 -17.35
CA GLU A 790 -37.60 -9.09 -16.46
C GLU A 790 -38.21 -10.48 -16.26
N GLN A 791 -37.89 -11.47 -17.10
CA GLN A 791 -38.36 -12.85 -16.98
C GLN A 791 -37.43 -13.75 -16.13
N GLY A 792 -36.28 -13.23 -15.67
CA GLY A 792 -35.33 -13.97 -14.85
C GLY A 792 -35.89 -14.38 -13.48
N ASP A 793 -35.55 -15.59 -13.02
CA ASP A 793 -35.97 -16.10 -11.70
C ASP A 793 -35.40 -15.28 -10.53
N ASP A 794 -34.23 -14.64 -10.73
CA ASP A 794 -33.61 -13.67 -9.83
C ASP A 794 -33.23 -12.41 -10.60
N LEU A 795 -34.04 -11.36 -10.45
CA LEU A 795 -33.82 -10.07 -11.09
C LEU A 795 -32.44 -9.47 -10.75
N THR A 796 -31.95 -9.64 -9.52
CA THR A 796 -30.66 -9.06 -9.12
C THR A 796 -29.54 -9.69 -9.93
N HIS A 797 -29.53 -11.02 -10.00
CA HIS A 797 -28.53 -11.77 -10.75
C HIS A 797 -28.60 -11.48 -12.25
N SER A 798 -29.80 -11.53 -12.86
CA SER A 798 -29.97 -11.28 -14.29
C SER A 798 -29.51 -9.88 -14.72
N TYR A 799 -29.83 -8.85 -13.94
CA TYR A 799 -29.38 -7.49 -14.23
C TYR A 799 -27.88 -7.30 -13.97
N ASN A 800 -27.31 -7.90 -12.93
CA ASN A 800 -25.87 -7.81 -12.68
C ASN A 800 -25.06 -8.45 -13.82
N GLU A 801 -25.49 -9.60 -14.35
CA GLU A 801 -24.87 -10.22 -15.53
C GLU A 801 -24.88 -9.27 -16.74
N PHE A 802 -26.01 -8.58 -16.99
CA PHE A 802 -26.11 -7.57 -18.03
C PHE A 802 -25.18 -6.38 -17.80
N TYR A 803 -25.03 -5.92 -16.56
CA TYR A 803 -24.10 -4.84 -16.23
C TYR A 803 -22.63 -5.27 -16.37
N TYR A 804 -22.26 -6.50 -16.05
CA TYR A 804 -20.92 -7.02 -16.31
C TYR A 804 -20.62 -7.12 -17.82
N LYS A 805 -21.60 -7.57 -18.62
CA LYS A 805 -21.53 -7.53 -20.10
C LYS A 805 -21.32 -6.12 -20.64
N THR A 806 -21.90 -5.12 -19.95
CA THR A 806 -21.70 -3.70 -20.26
C THR A 806 -20.28 -3.25 -19.95
N MET A 807 -19.73 -3.63 -18.78
CA MET A 807 -18.36 -3.28 -18.40
C MET A 807 -17.33 -3.85 -19.38
N ALA A 808 -17.49 -5.10 -19.82
CA ALA A 808 -16.61 -5.70 -20.83
C ALA A 808 -16.64 -4.91 -22.15
N ARG A 809 -17.82 -4.47 -22.61
CA ARG A 809 -17.97 -3.64 -23.82
C ARG A 809 -17.38 -2.23 -23.64
N ALA A 810 -17.57 -1.62 -22.48
CA ALA A 810 -16.96 -0.34 -22.15
C ALA A 810 -15.42 -0.45 -22.13
N MET A 811 -14.85 -1.54 -21.61
CA MET A 811 -13.41 -1.81 -21.70
C MET A 811 -12.94 -1.96 -23.15
N LYS A 812 -13.71 -2.64 -24.02
CA LYS A 812 -13.38 -2.74 -25.45
C LYS A 812 -13.30 -1.37 -26.13
N GLN A 813 -14.24 -0.48 -25.85
CA GLN A 813 -14.28 0.87 -26.43
C GLN A 813 -13.16 1.77 -25.92
N ARG A 814 -12.73 1.61 -24.66
CA ARG A 814 -11.81 2.55 -23.98
C ARG A 814 -10.36 2.08 -23.93
N ILE A 815 -10.16 0.80 -23.63
CA ILE A 815 -8.86 0.17 -23.38
C ILE A 815 -8.75 -1.19 -24.09
N PRO A 816 -8.96 -1.24 -25.43
CA PRO A 816 -9.03 -2.49 -26.20
C PRO A 816 -7.80 -3.38 -26.04
N THR A 817 -6.61 -2.81 -25.81
CA THR A 817 -5.40 -3.62 -25.60
C THR A 817 -5.45 -4.48 -24.34
N LYS A 818 -6.34 -4.19 -23.37
CA LYS A 818 -6.43 -4.93 -22.11
C LYS A 818 -6.72 -6.42 -22.30
N PHE A 819 -7.56 -6.78 -23.28
CA PHE A 819 -7.92 -8.17 -23.56
C PHE A 819 -6.71 -9.03 -23.95
N ILE A 820 -5.72 -8.43 -24.61
CA ILE A 820 -4.52 -9.15 -25.07
C ILE A 820 -3.38 -9.04 -24.07
N ARG A 821 -3.36 -7.97 -23.27
CA ARG A 821 -2.33 -7.74 -22.24
C ARG A 821 -2.61 -8.54 -20.97
N TYR A 822 -3.87 -8.78 -20.60
CA TYR A 822 -4.23 -9.44 -19.34
C TYR A 822 -4.32 -10.99 -19.44
N GLU A 823 -4.53 -11.53 -20.65
CA GLU A 823 -4.64 -12.97 -20.87
C GLU A 823 -3.33 -13.74 -20.68
N ARG A 824 -3.48 -14.97 -20.18
CA ARG A 824 -2.40 -15.92 -19.90
C ARG A 824 -2.74 -17.26 -20.52
N ASN A 825 -1.73 -17.98 -21.00
CA ASN A 825 -1.96 -19.31 -21.59
C ASN A 825 -2.67 -20.28 -20.62
N ARG A 826 -2.38 -20.21 -19.32
CA ARG A 826 -3.03 -21.09 -18.32
C ARG A 826 -4.51 -20.78 -18.09
N ASP A 827 -4.94 -19.56 -18.42
CA ASP A 827 -6.32 -19.08 -18.24
C ASP A 827 -7.17 -19.33 -19.50
N VAL A 828 -6.58 -19.82 -20.62
CA VAL A 828 -7.25 -19.98 -21.92
C VAL A 828 -7.34 -21.46 -22.31
N LYS A 829 -8.56 -21.95 -22.56
CA LYS A 829 -8.81 -23.37 -22.92
C LYS A 829 -8.33 -23.70 -24.34
N ASP A 830 -7.68 -24.85 -24.51
CA ASP A 830 -7.30 -25.48 -25.80
C ASP A 830 -6.34 -24.66 -26.74
N ARG A 831 -5.81 -23.47 -26.38
CA ARG A 831 -5.10 -22.57 -27.35
C ARG A 831 -4.06 -21.59 -26.79
N SER A 832 -3.42 -20.87 -27.73
CA SER A 832 -2.62 -19.66 -27.54
C SER A 832 -3.48 -18.45 -27.17
N ARG A 833 -3.05 -17.68 -26.16
CA ARG A 833 -3.64 -16.39 -25.76
C ARG A 833 -3.76 -15.36 -26.90
N GLY A 834 -4.64 -14.37 -26.73
CA GLY A 834 -4.91 -13.32 -27.73
C GLY A 834 -3.66 -12.58 -28.23
N TYR A 835 -2.67 -12.33 -27.36
CA TYR A 835 -1.41 -11.69 -27.74
C TYR A 835 -0.67 -12.43 -28.87
N GLU A 836 -0.57 -13.76 -28.81
CA GLU A 836 0.09 -14.55 -29.85
C GLU A 836 -0.78 -14.74 -31.09
N GLU A 837 -2.09 -14.91 -30.90
CA GLU A 837 -3.02 -15.06 -32.03
C GLU A 837 -3.03 -13.82 -32.91
N ILE A 838 -3.07 -12.63 -32.29
CA ILE A 838 -3.10 -11.37 -33.01
C ILE A 838 -1.75 -11.09 -33.67
N ARG A 839 -0.63 -11.32 -32.98
CA ARG A 839 0.70 -11.22 -33.58
C ARG A 839 0.78 -12.05 -34.88
N LYS A 840 0.38 -13.33 -34.81
CA LYS A 840 0.35 -14.22 -35.99
C LYS A 840 -0.55 -13.69 -37.12
N LYS A 841 -1.70 -13.11 -36.79
CA LYS A 841 -2.64 -12.52 -37.78
C LYS A 841 -2.07 -11.28 -38.45
N THR A 842 -1.35 -10.43 -37.71
CA THR A 842 -0.67 -9.25 -38.28
C THR A 842 0.57 -9.60 -39.08
N GLY A 843 1.17 -10.78 -38.85
CA GLY A 843 2.41 -11.18 -39.50
C GLY A 843 3.65 -10.42 -39.02
N LEU A 844 3.54 -9.63 -37.95
CA LEU A 844 4.63 -8.88 -37.36
C LEU A 844 5.52 -9.79 -36.51
N GLU A 845 6.83 -9.53 -36.56
CA GLU A 845 7.79 -10.09 -35.60
C GLU A 845 7.51 -9.56 -34.18
N LEU A 846 8.04 -10.25 -33.16
CA LEU A 846 7.70 -9.99 -31.76
C LEU A 846 7.96 -8.53 -31.34
N ASP A 847 9.14 -7.98 -31.66
CA ASP A 847 9.49 -6.62 -31.22
C ASP A 847 8.69 -5.53 -31.96
N PRO A 848 8.54 -5.54 -33.30
CA PRO A 848 7.63 -4.62 -33.99
C PRO A 848 6.17 -4.73 -33.52
N TYR A 849 5.69 -5.94 -33.26
CA TYR A 849 4.35 -6.16 -32.70
C TYR A 849 4.21 -5.56 -31.31
N HIS A 850 5.16 -5.83 -30.43
CA HIS A 850 5.16 -5.29 -29.07
C HIS A 850 5.25 -3.75 -29.07
N GLN A 851 6.07 -3.17 -29.96
CA GLN A 851 6.14 -1.73 -30.13
C GLN A 851 4.81 -1.12 -30.61
N ALA A 852 4.09 -1.81 -31.50
CA ALA A 852 2.74 -1.40 -31.92
C ALA A 852 1.73 -1.46 -30.78
N VAL A 853 1.82 -2.46 -29.89
CA VAL A 853 1.00 -2.53 -28.66
C VAL A 853 1.33 -1.37 -27.71
N ARG A 854 2.62 -1.03 -27.52
CA ARG A 854 3.04 0.14 -26.73
C ARG A 854 2.51 1.46 -27.31
N ASP A 855 2.49 1.59 -28.65
CA ASP A 855 1.92 2.76 -29.34
C ASP A 855 0.40 2.87 -29.11
N LEU A 856 -0.34 1.75 -29.19
CA LEU A 856 -1.76 1.74 -28.85
C LEU A 856 -2.03 2.11 -27.39
N VAL A 857 -1.21 1.63 -26.46
CA VAL A 857 -1.27 2.02 -25.04
C VAL A 857 -1.11 3.53 -24.87
N ALA A 858 -0.16 4.16 -25.57
CA ALA A 858 0.02 5.60 -25.52
C ALA A 858 -1.20 6.35 -26.10
N ALA A 859 -1.81 5.84 -27.17
CA ALA A 859 -3.04 6.39 -27.73
C ALA A 859 -4.23 6.29 -26.76
N GLU A 860 -4.38 5.17 -26.03
CA GLU A 860 -5.41 5.00 -24.99
C GLU A 860 -5.27 6.04 -23.87
N VAL A 861 -4.04 6.29 -23.39
CA VAL A 861 -3.74 7.30 -22.35
C VAL A 861 -4.04 8.70 -22.89
N TYR A 862 -3.64 9.00 -24.12
CA TYR A 862 -3.92 10.31 -24.74
C TYR A 862 -5.43 10.58 -24.86
N GLU A 863 -6.20 9.58 -25.29
CA GLU A 863 -7.67 9.66 -25.39
C GLU A 863 -8.27 9.93 -23.99
N ARG A 864 -7.72 9.32 -22.93
CA ARG A 864 -8.19 9.55 -21.55
C ARG A 864 -7.97 10.99 -21.14
N GLN A 865 -6.76 11.49 -21.37
CA GLN A 865 -6.41 12.88 -21.09
C GLN A 865 -7.27 13.88 -21.88
N ALA A 866 -7.59 13.56 -23.13
CA ALA A 866 -8.51 14.38 -23.94
C ALA A 866 -9.91 14.43 -23.31
N ALA A 867 -10.44 13.29 -22.87
CA ALA A 867 -11.72 13.22 -22.15
C ALA A 867 -11.68 14.01 -20.83
N THR A 868 -10.61 13.86 -20.04
CA THR A 868 -10.44 14.58 -18.75
C THR A 868 -10.36 16.08 -18.94
N LYS A 869 -9.66 16.56 -19.98
CA LYS A 869 -9.63 17.99 -20.33
C LYS A 869 -11.03 18.53 -20.67
N LEU A 870 -11.86 17.74 -21.35
CA LEU A 870 -13.25 18.11 -21.63
C LEU A 870 -14.07 18.21 -20.34
N ILE A 871 -13.98 17.21 -19.45
CA ILE A 871 -14.70 17.22 -18.15
C ILE A 871 -14.29 18.45 -17.32
N LYS A 872 -12.99 18.72 -17.21
CA LYS A 872 -12.48 19.89 -16.45
C LYS A 872 -12.96 21.22 -17.06
N LYS A 873 -12.99 21.30 -18.39
CA LYS A 873 -13.51 22.48 -19.09
C LYS A 873 -14.99 22.69 -18.78
N GLU A 874 -15.81 21.65 -18.86
CA GLU A 874 -17.23 21.75 -18.55
C GLU A 874 -17.50 22.18 -17.10
N LEU A 875 -16.73 21.64 -16.15
CA LEU A 875 -16.83 22.05 -14.75
C LEU A 875 -16.42 23.51 -14.54
N LYS A 876 -15.44 23.99 -15.30
CA LYS A 876 -15.06 25.41 -15.30
C LYS A 876 -16.18 26.27 -15.88
N ASP A 877 -16.82 25.83 -16.96
CA ASP A 877 -17.93 26.54 -17.61
C ASP A 877 -19.20 26.59 -16.73
N LYS A 878 -19.34 25.66 -15.77
CA LYS A 878 -20.43 25.63 -14.78
C LYS A 878 -20.22 26.55 -13.57
N ARG A 879 -19.07 27.24 -13.47
CA ARG A 879 -18.83 28.21 -12.40
C ARG A 879 -19.69 29.45 -12.60
N ASP A 880 -20.18 30.02 -11.51
CA ASP A 880 -20.96 31.25 -11.56
C ASP A 880 -20.10 32.48 -11.90
N GLN A 881 -20.72 33.67 -11.99
CA GLN A 881 -20.03 34.93 -12.28
C GLN A 881 -18.93 35.29 -11.25
N TYR A 882 -18.96 34.68 -10.06
CA TYR A 882 -17.94 34.85 -9.01
C TYR A 882 -16.87 33.76 -9.07
N GLY A 883 -16.95 32.84 -10.04
CA GLY A 883 -16.02 31.74 -10.20
C GLY A 883 -16.29 30.56 -9.26
N HIS A 884 -17.45 30.51 -8.60
CA HIS A 884 -17.81 29.42 -7.69
C HIS A 884 -18.54 28.29 -8.40
N LEU A 885 -18.09 27.05 -8.15
CA LEU A 885 -18.78 25.84 -8.57
C LEU A 885 -19.74 25.42 -7.46
N SER A 886 -21.03 25.28 -7.79
CA SER A 886 -21.99 24.71 -6.85
C SER A 886 -21.82 23.19 -6.77
N LEU A 887 -22.07 22.62 -5.59
CA LEU A 887 -22.02 21.17 -5.40
C LEU A 887 -22.98 20.46 -6.37
N THR A 888 -24.22 20.94 -6.50
CA THR A 888 -25.20 20.39 -7.45
C THR A 888 -24.68 20.38 -8.89
N SER A 889 -24.01 21.45 -9.33
CA SER A 889 -23.40 21.54 -10.67
C SER A 889 -22.22 20.57 -10.83
N ALA A 890 -21.39 20.43 -9.79
CA ALA A 890 -20.25 19.51 -9.77
C ALA A 890 -20.66 18.04 -9.85
N ARG A 891 -21.83 17.71 -9.28
CA ARG A 891 -22.37 16.34 -9.24
C ARG A 891 -22.94 15.88 -10.58
N ARG A 892 -23.45 16.79 -11.40
CA ARG A 892 -24.18 16.47 -12.65
C ARG A 892 -23.25 16.38 -13.86
N LEU A 893 -22.32 15.43 -13.83
CA LEU A 893 -21.45 15.16 -14.98
C LEU A 893 -22.22 14.66 -16.21
N HIS A 894 -23.40 14.06 -16.01
CA HIS A 894 -24.21 13.51 -17.11
C HIS A 894 -24.83 14.56 -18.06
N GLU A 895 -24.85 15.85 -17.71
CA GLU A 895 -25.48 16.90 -18.53
C GLU A 895 -24.78 17.09 -19.88
N ASN A 896 -23.50 16.74 -19.97
CA ASN A 896 -22.73 16.71 -21.21
C ASN A 896 -21.94 15.38 -21.28
N PRO A 897 -22.46 14.36 -21.99
CA PRO A 897 -21.78 13.07 -22.05
C PRO A 897 -20.48 13.18 -22.84
N VAL A 898 -19.35 12.85 -22.20
CA VAL A 898 -18.06 12.74 -22.87
C VAL A 898 -17.98 11.36 -23.54
N GLU A 899 -17.82 11.35 -24.87
CA GLU A 899 -17.60 10.13 -25.64
C GLU A 899 -16.10 9.80 -25.69
N TYR A 900 -15.70 8.86 -24.84
CA TYR A 900 -14.34 8.33 -24.73
C TYR A 900 -14.31 6.93 -25.34
N GLU A 901 -14.25 6.86 -26.67
CA GLU A 901 -14.10 5.63 -27.47
C GLU A 901 -12.86 5.80 -28.35
N LEU A 902 -11.96 4.82 -28.35
CA LEU A 902 -10.75 4.83 -29.16
C LEU A 902 -11.03 4.24 -30.55
N THR A 903 -11.15 5.09 -31.57
CA THR A 903 -11.40 4.66 -32.96
C THR A 903 -10.12 4.67 -33.81
N PRO A 904 -10.08 4.00 -34.98
CA PRO A 904 -8.95 4.07 -35.91
C PRO A 904 -8.53 5.50 -36.26
N GLU A 905 -9.49 6.39 -36.48
CA GLU A 905 -9.23 7.80 -36.82
C GLU A 905 -8.58 8.55 -35.66
N LYS A 906 -9.03 8.28 -34.42
CA LYS A 906 -8.43 8.84 -33.21
C LYS A 906 -7.02 8.30 -32.99
N ILE A 907 -6.79 7.01 -33.17
CA ILE A 907 -5.45 6.40 -33.07
C ILE A 907 -4.49 7.06 -34.05
N GLN A 908 -4.88 7.17 -35.32
CA GLN A 908 -4.06 7.83 -36.33
C GLN A 908 -3.76 9.28 -35.95
N LYS A 909 -4.79 10.06 -35.58
CA LYS A 909 -4.65 11.45 -35.15
C LYS A 909 -3.69 11.59 -33.97
N TYR A 910 -3.83 10.77 -32.92
CA TYR A 910 -3.03 10.88 -31.71
C TYR A 910 -1.59 10.48 -31.93
N LEU A 911 -1.33 9.38 -32.65
CA LEU A 911 0.04 8.97 -32.95
C LEU A 911 0.75 9.94 -33.90
N THR A 912 0.04 10.54 -34.85
CA THR A 912 0.59 11.63 -35.68
C THR A 912 0.94 12.85 -34.83
N ASN A 913 0.06 13.28 -33.92
CA ASN A 913 0.36 14.38 -33.00
C ASN A 913 1.58 14.11 -32.10
N MET A 914 1.81 12.84 -31.75
CA MET A 914 2.99 12.38 -31.00
C MET A 914 4.26 12.24 -31.86
N ASN A 915 4.23 12.62 -33.14
CA ASN A 915 5.32 12.46 -34.11
C ASN A 915 5.81 11.01 -34.25
N VAL A 916 4.89 10.03 -34.19
CA VAL A 916 5.20 8.63 -34.48
C VAL A 916 5.26 8.43 -36.01
N GLY A 917 6.25 7.69 -36.51
CA GLY A 917 6.42 7.47 -37.95
C GLY A 917 5.31 6.64 -38.59
N ASP A 918 5.00 6.90 -39.86
CA ASP A 918 3.86 6.29 -40.59
C ASP A 918 3.82 4.76 -40.56
N GLU A 919 4.98 4.09 -40.62
CA GLU A 919 5.05 2.63 -40.54
C GLU A 919 4.57 2.11 -39.18
N ARG A 920 4.98 2.75 -38.09
CA ARG A 920 4.54 2.39 -36.73
C ARG A 920 3.05 2.66 -36.54
N ILE A 921 2.55 3.77 -37.09
CA ILE A 921 1.11 4.09 -37.08
C ILE A 921 0.33 3.00 -37.82
N LYS A 922 0.80 2.59 -39.00
CA LYS A 922 0.18 1.50 -39.78
C LYS A 922 0.17 0.19 -38.99
N ASN A 923 1.27 -0.17 -38.34
CA ASN A 923 1.36 -1.38 -37.53
C ASN A 923 0.39 -1.33 -36.33
N ALA A 924 0.31 -0.19 -35.63
CA ALA A 924 -0.63 0.01 -34.53
C ALA A 924 -2.10 -0.13 -35.00
N LEU A 925 -2.45 0.47 -36.14
CA LEU A 925 -3.80 0.36 -36.71
C LEU A 925 -4.15 -1.08 -37.14
N ASP A 926 -3.20 -1.83 -37.71
CA ASP A 926 -3.43 -3.24 -38.04
C ASP A 926 -3.64 -4.08 -36.77
N VAL A 927 -2.78 -3.91 -35.76
CA VAL A 927 -2.95 -4.56 -34.45
C VAL A 927 -4.31 -4.25 -33.84
N TYR A 928 -4.72 -2.97 -33.80
CA TYR A 928 -6.04 -2.56 -33.31
C TYR A 928 -7.17 -3.25 -34.07
N THR A 929 -7.09 -3.28 -35.40
CA THR A 929 -8.10 -3.91 -36.26
C THR A 929 -8.23 -5.41 -35.98
N GLN A 930 -7.11 -6.10 -35.70
CA GLN A 930 -7.14 -7.52 -35.34
C GLN A 930 -7.68 -7.74 -33.92
N ILE A 931 -7.39 -6.84 -32.96
CA ILE A 931 -7.99 -6.87 -31.61
C ILE A 931 -9.51 -6.74 -31.73
N ASP A 932 -9.99 -5.71 -32.43
CA ASP A 932 -11.42 -5.42 -32.55
C ASP A 932 -12.22 -6.58 -33.15
N LYS A 933 -11.66 -7.26 -34.16
CA LYS A 933 -12.24 -8.46 -34.77
C LYS A 933 -12.19 -9.70 -33.87
N TRP A 934 -11.14 -9.84 -33.07
CA TRP A 934 -10.95 -11.00 -32.20
C TRP A 934 -11.80 -10.91 -30.93
N VAL A 935 -11.97 -9.70 -30.37
CA VAL A 935 -12.85 -9.41 -29.23
C VAL A 935 -14.29 -9.23 -29.74
N ASP A 936 -14.90 -10.32 -30.19
CA ASP A 936 -16.30 -10.37 -30.61
C ASP A 936 -17.27 -10.42 -29.41
N SER A 937 -18.58 -10.41 -29.68
CA SER A 937 -19.60 -10.45 -28.62
C SER A 937 -19.51 -11.70 -27.74
N GLU A 938 -19.14 -12.85 -28.31
CA GLU A 938 -19.01 -14.10 -27.54
C GLU A 938 -17.82 -14.04 -26.58
N HIS A 939 -16.70 -13.48 -27.04
CA HIS A 939 -15.54 -13.23 -26.19
C HIS A 939 -15.87 -12.26 -25.06
N LEU A 940 -16.55 -11.15 -25.36
CA LEU A 940 -16.94 -10.15 -24.36
C LEU A 940 -17.88 -10.72 -23.29
N ASP A 941 -18.84 -11.55 -23.70
CA ASP A 941 -19.79 -12.16 -22.76
C ASP A 941 -19.08 -13.20 -21.87
N LYS A 942 -18.10 -13.95 -22.39
CA LYS A 942 -17.24 -14.82 -21.57
C LYS A 942 -16.36 -14.01 -20.60
N TRP A 943 -15.83 -12.89 -21.07
CA TRP A 943 -14.99 -12.00 -20.26
C TRP A 943 -15.79 -11.37 -19.10
N ALA A 944 -17.07 -11.05 -19.34
CA ALA A 944 -17.96 -10.48 -18.33
C ALA A 944 -18.08 -11.35 -17.07
N ASN A 945 -18.02 -12.68 -17.22
CA ASN A 945 -18.08 -13.62 -16.10
C ASN A 945 -16.91 -13.49 -15.10
N LYS A 946 -15.83 -12.79 -15.47
CA LYS A 946 -14.70 -12.50 -14.57
C LYS A 946 -14.98 -11.38 -13.57
N PHE A 947 -16.03 -10.58 -13.78
CA PHE A 947 -16.45 -9.55 -12.83
C PHE A 947 -17.25 -10.11 -11.65
N ASP A 948 -17.87 -11.28 -11.82
CA ASP A 948 -18.59 -11.97 -10.77
C ASP A 948 -17.61 -12.57 -9.74
N GLU A 949 -17.66 -12.11 -8.49
CA GLU A 949 -16.75 -12.55 -7.43
C GLU A 949 -16.97 -13.99 -6.98
N GLU A 950 -18.14 -14.57 -7.27
CA GLU A 950 -18.45 -15.99 -7.00
C GLU A 950 -17.91 -16.92 -8.11
N SER A 951 -17.44 -16.34 -9.22
CA SER A 951 -16.84 -17.08 -10.33
C SER A 951 -15.45 -17.60 -9.98
N ASN A 952 -15.15 -18.84 -10.37
CA ASN A 952 -13.79 -19.40 -10.25
C ASN A 952 -12.75 -18.63 -11.09
N ASP A 953 -13.19 -17.85 -12.09
CA ASP A 953 -12.34 -17.07 -13.00
C ASP A 953 -12.31 -15.56 -12.66
N ALA A 954 -12.77 -15.19 -11.46
CA ALA A 954 -12.90 -13.79 -11.04
C ALA A 954 -11.56 -13.01 -11.08
N PHE A 955 -11.65 -11.69 -11.28
CA PHE A 955 -10.49 -10.81 -11.17
C PHE A 955 -9.95 -10.78 -9.74
N GLN A 956 -8.69 -11.21 -9.58
CA GLN A 956 -7.99 -11.25 -8.27
C GLN A 956 -7.57 -9.87 -7.75
N PHE A 957 -7.37 -8.93 -8.67
CA PHE A 957 -7.02 -7.53 -8.39
C PHE A 957 -7.93 -6.61 -9.21
N ALA A 958 -7.96 -5.32 -8.88
CA ALA A 958 -8.72 -4.32 -9.62
C ALA A 958 -8.30 -4.29 -11.12
N PRO A 959 -9.17 -4.72 -12.05
CA PRO A 959 -8.79 -5.00 -13.44
C PRO A 959 -8.53 -3.78 -14.32
N ALA A 960 -8.97 -2.58 -13.98
CA ALA A 960 -8.96 -1.42 -14.88
C ALA A 960 -8.60 -0.10 -14.19
N VAL A 961 -7.71 -0.14 -13.20
CA VAL A 961 -7.26 1.09 -12.49
C VAL A 961 -6.52 2.06 -13.42
N GLU A 962 -5.91 1.56 -14.49
CA GLU A 962 -5.27 2.37 -15.53
C GLU A 962 -6.24 3.23 -16.36
N GLU A 963 -7.55 2.93 -16.33
CA GLU A 963 -8.60 3.72 -16.99
C GLU A 963 -9.26 4.72 -16.04
N LEU A 964 -9.08 4.54 -14.73
CA LEU A 964 -9.70 5.34 -13.69
C LEU A 964 -9.25 6.81 -13.75
N GLU A 965 -10.21 7.74 -13.79
CA GLU A 965 -9.93 9.17 -13.64
C GLU A 965 -9.90 9.52 -12.16
N ARG A 966 -8.70 9.47 -11.59
CA ARG A 966 -8.47 9.64 -10.16
C ARG A 966 -8.69 11.10 -9.70
N THR A 967 -8.60 12.08 -10.59
CA THR A 967 -8.92 13.49 -10.25
C THR A 967 -10.41 13.72 -9.96
N LEU A 968 -11.27 12.75 -10.32
CA LEU A 968 -12.70 12.75 -10.04
C LEU A 968 -13.06 11.92 -8.80
N ILE A 969 -12.10 11.53 -7.96
CA ILE A 969 -12.35 10.73 -6.76
C ILE A 969 -11.79 11.45 -5.55
N SER A 970 -12.57 11.57 -4.46
CA SER A 970 -12.06 12.10 -3.19
C SER A 970 -11.76 10.96 -2.23
N GLN A 971 -10.49 10.53 -2.18
CA GLN A 971 -10.03 9.52 -1.23
C GLN A 971 -10.12 10.01 0.21
N ALA A 972 -10.08 11.32 0.45
CA ALA A 972 -10.32 11.87 1.78
C ALA A 972 -11.73 11.53 2.32
N ALA A 973 -12.74 11.39 1.45
CA ALA A 973 -14.09 10.97 1.84
C ALA A 973 -14.15 9.51 2.32
N ALA A 974 -13.25 8.65 1.84
CA ALA A 974 -13.10 7.26 2.27
C ALA A 974 -12.49 7.13 3.68
N GLY A 975 -12.00 8.24 4.26
CA GLY A 975 -11.49 8.35 5.63
C GLY A 975 -9.99 8.63 5.70
N GLU A 976 -9.57 9.22 6.81
CA GLU A 976 -8.16 9.56 7.05
C GLU A 976 -7.27 8.30 7.03
N GLN A 977 -6.14 8.40 6.31
CA GLN A 977 -5.08 7.39 6.21
C GLN A 977 -5.46 6.11 5.42
N ALA A 978 -6.28 6.24 4.38
CA ALA A 978 -6.70 5.10 3.55
C ALA A 978 -5.53 4.22 3.03
N PRO A 979 -4.43 4.77 2.46
CA PRO A 979 -3.29 3.94 2.05
C PRO A 979 -2.61 3.20 3.20
N ALA A 980 -2.37 3.87 4.33
CA ALA A 980 -1.72 3.24 5.49
C ALA A 980 -2.52 2.05 6.02
N ARG A 981 -3.86 2.15 6.03
CA ARG A 981 -4.72 1.03 6.41
C ARG A 981 -4.67 -0.12 5.40
N ALA A 982 -4.70 0.18 4.10
CA ALA A 982 -4.56 -0.85 3.07
C ALA A 982 -3.23 -1.62 3.24
N PHE A 983 -2.12 -0.91 3.51
CA PHE A 983 -0.82 -1.54 3.78
C PHE A 983 -0.80 -2.32 5.10
N MET A 984 -1.42 -1.80 6.17
CA MET A 984 -1.54 -2.51 7.44
C MET A 984 -2.25 -3.85 7.26
N ASP A 985 -3.29 -3.87 6.44
CA ASP A 985 -4.06 -5.08 6.23
C ASP A 985 -3.30 -6.10 5.39
N ILE A 986 -2.55 -5.67 4.36
CA ILE A 986 -1.63 -6.54 3.63
C ILE A 986 -0.52 -7.05 4.57
N ALA A 987 0.01 -6.20 5.45
CA ALA A 987 1.01 -6.59 6.45
C ALA A 987 0.46 -7.64 7.43
N ASN A 988 -0.80 -7.54 7.86
CA ASN A 988 -1.43 -8.55 8.70
C ASN A 988 -1.56 -9.90 7.97
N ILE A 989 -1.90 -9.89 6.68
CA ILE A 989 -1.92 -11.11 5.85
C ILE A 989 -0.50 -11.67 5.71
N GLN A 990 0.51 -10.82 5.49
CA GLN A 990 1.90 -11.24 5.45
C GLN A 990 2.29 -11.96 6.75
N GLU A 991 2.13 -11.30 7.90
CA GLU A 991 2.59 -11.78 9.21
C GLU A 991 1.81 -13.02 9.69
N LYS A 992 0.49 -13.10 9.42
CA LYS A 992 -0.39 -14.12 10.04
C LYS A 992 -0.90 -15.19 9.09
N VAL A 993 -0.75 -15.02 7.78
CA VAL A 993 -1.16 -16.01 6.79
C VAL A 993 0.04 -16.47 5.98
N THR A 994 0.78 -15.56 5.35
CA THR A 994 1.90 -15.91 4.47
C THR A 994 3.10 -16.48 5.24
N ASP A 995 3.53 -15.83 6.31
CA ASP A 995 4.69 -16.29 7.09
C ASP A 995 4.35 -17.60 7.83
N VAL A 996 3.15 -17.68 8.42
CA VAL A 996 2.61 -18.92 9.02
C VAL A 996 2.57 -20.06 8.00
N PHE A 997 2.20 -19.76 6.75
CA PHE A 997 2.19 -20.72 5.66
C PHE A 997 3.60 -21.18 5.25
N ALA A 998 4.57 -20.27 5.19
CA ALA A 998 5.95 -20.61 4.91
C ALA A 998 6.48 -21.61 5.94
N ASP A 999 6.22 -21.35 7.22
CA ASP A 999 6.56 -22.23 8.35
C ASP A 999 5.78 -23.55 8.34
N TYR A 1000 4.53 -23.53 7.88
CA TYR A 1000 3.62 -24.70 7.90
C TYR A 1000 4.23 -25.92 7.19
N TRP A 1001 4.89 -25.70 6.05
CA TRP A 1001 5.51 -26.78 5.29
C TRP A 1001 6.72 -27.36 5.98
N GLU A 1002 7.58 -26.51 6.54
CA GLU A 1002 8.74 -26.96 7.32
C GLU A 1002 8.28 -27.84 8.48
N LYS A 1003 7.28 -27.38 9.23
CA LYS A 1003 6.64 -28.15 10.32
C LYS A 1003 6.03 -29.46 9.83
N LEU A 1004 5.40 -29.48 8.66
CA LEU A 1004 4.79 -30.68 8.08
C LEU A 1004 5.84 -31.77 7.81
N ASN A 1005 7.01 -31.42 7.26
CA ASN A 1005 8.12 -32.37 7.09
C ASN A 1005 8.76 -32.78 8.44
N GLU A 1006 8.95 -31.84 9.37
CA GLU A 1006 9.49 -32.14 10.68
C GLU A 1006 8.61 -33.12 11.46
N ILE A 1007 7.30 -32.93 11.43
CA ILE A 1007 6.32 -33.80 12.10
C ILE A 1007 6.32 -35.21 11.50
N ALA A 1008 6.54 -35.32 10.17
CA ALA A 1008 6.68 -36.61 9.52
C ALA A 1008 7.92 -37.38 9.99
N ALA A 1009 9.03 -36.70 10.31
CA ALA A 1009 10.32 -37.31 10.60
C ALA A 1009 10.67 -37.41 12.10
N ASN A 1010 10.08 -36.57 12.98
CA ASN A 1010 10.56 -36.39 14.36
C ASN A 1010 10.12 -37.49 15.35
N GLY A 1011 9.22 -38.40 14.94
CA GLY A 1011 8.73 -39.52 15.77
C GLY A 1011 7.86 -39.13 16.98
N LYS A 1012 7.61 -37.83 17.22
CA LYS A 1012 6.79 -37.33 18.34
C LYS A 1012 5.29 -37.48 18.10
N GLN A 1013 4.88 -37.68 16.84
CA GLN A 1013 3.48 -37.91 16.43
C GLN A 1013 2.49 -36.84 16.95
N ASP A 1014 2.92 -35.57 16.92
CA ASP A 1014 2.10 -34.44 17.34
C ASP A 1014 1.82 -33.51 16.16
N PHE A 1015 0.55 -33.38 15.77
CA PHE A 1015 0.10 -32.50 14.69
C PHE A 1015 -0.43 -31.15 15.22
N MET A 1016 -0.45 -30.90 16.53
CA MET A 1016 -0.99 -29.67 17.11
C MET A 1016 -0.33 -28.38 16.62
N PRO A 1017 0.98 -28.34 16.29
CA PRO A 1017 1.57 -27.15 15.65
C PRO A 1017 0.90 -26.79 14.32
N LEU A 1018 0.55 -27.78 13.49
CA LEU A 1018 -0.17 -27.54 12.22
C LEU A 1018 -1.58 -27.00 12.49
N VAL A 1019 -2.26 -27.55 13.50
CA VAL A 1019 -3.60 -27.09 13.91
C VAL A 1019 -3.56 -25.63 14.39
N HIS A 1020 -2.51 -25.25 15.13
CA HIS A 1020 -2.31 -23.87 15.58
C HIS A 1020 -2.13 -22.91 14.40
N ASP A 1021 -1.28 -23.26 13.44
CA ASP A 1021 -1.04 -22.44 12.25
C ASP A 1021 -2.32 -22.26 11.41
N LEU A 1022 -3.10 -23.33 11.21
CA LEU A 1022 -4.39 -23.25 10.53
C LEU A 1022 -5.39 -22.36 11.28
N HIS A 1023 -5.36 -22.37 12.61
CA HIS A 1023 -6.21 -21.50 13.41
C HIS A 1023 -5.84 -20.02 13.23
N VAL A 1024 -4.54 -19.69 13.29
CA VAL A 1024 -4.06 -18.31 13.11
C VAL A 1024 -4.42 -17.78 11.73
N ALA A 1025 -4.16 -18.56 10.68
CA ALA A 1025 -4.49 -18.18 9.31
C ALA A 1025 -6.00 -18.00 9.12
N LYS A 1026 -6.82 -18.94 9.63
CA LYS A 1026 -8.28 -18.84 9.61
C LYS A 1026 -8.77 -17.56 10.25
N SER A 1027 -8.36 -17.32 11.49
CA SER A 1027 -8.85 -16.18 12.27
C SER A 1027 -8.54 -14.85 11.58
N GLN A 1028 -7.39 -14.73 10.92
CA GLN A 1028 -7.08 -13.53 10.15
C GLN A 1028 -7.94 -13.41 8.88
N LEU A 1029 -8.13 -14.49 8.12
CA LEU A 1029 -8.99 -14.48 6.93
C LEU A 1029 -10.47 -14.21 7.26
N GLU A 1030 -10.96 -14.69 8.41
CA GLU A 1030 -12.32 -14.39 8.91
C GLU A 1030 -12.49 -12.91 9.25
N ILE A 1031 -11.44 -12.25 9.75
CA ILE A 1031 -11.45 -10.81 10.08
C ILE A 1031 -11.45 -9.96 8.81
N ASP A 1032 -10.63 -10.34 7.82
CA ASP A 1032 -10.40 -9.53 6.62
C ASP A 1032 -11.46 -9.74 5.52
N ILE A 1033 -12.01 -10.95 5.39
CA ILE A 1033 -12.89 -11.32 4.28
C ILE A 1033 -14.24 -11.77 4.82
N ASP A 1034 -14.40 -13.07 5.07
CA ASP A 1034 -15.62 -13.68 5.57
C ASP A 1034 -15.37 -15.13 6.06
N PRO A 1035 -16.26 -15.68 6.90
CA PRO A 1035 -16.12 -17.05 7.41
C PRO A 1035 -16.15 -18.14 6.35
N HIS A 1036 -16.91 -18.00 5.27
CA HIS A 1036 -17.04 -19.02 4.24
C HIS A 1036 -15.74 -19.21 3.47
N TYR A 1037 -15.09 -18.12 3.06
CA TYR A 1037 -13.79 -18.17 2.40
C TYR A 1037 -12.69 -18.72 3.31
N ALA A 1038 -12.68 -18.31 4.59
CA ALA A 1038 -11.70 -18.82 5.56
C ALA A 1038 -11.87 -20.33 5.81
N GLU A 1039 -13.11 -20.83 5.90
CA GLU A 1039 -13.41 -22.26 6.01
C GLU A 1039 -12.96 -23.04 4.77
N GLU A 1040 -13.15 -22.49 3.57
CA GLU A 1040 -12.69 -23.08 2.31
C GLU A 1040 -11.17 -23.25 2.29
N PHE A 1041 -10.43 -22.18 2.58
CA PHE A 1041 -8.97 -22.17 2.57
C PHE A 1041 -8.41 -23.24 3.53
N VAL A 1042 -8.92 -23.28 4.77
CA VAL A 1042 -8.44 -24.24 5.76
C VAL A 1042 -8.84 -25.68 5.41
N HIS A 1043 -10.03 -25.89 4.83
CA HIS A 1043 -10.42 -27.19 4.31
C HIS A 1043 -9.42 -27.70 3.25
N HIS A 1044 -9.00 -26.84 2.32
CA HIS A 1044 -8.02 -27.18 1.29
C HIS A 1044 -6.61 -27.44 1.86
N MET A 1045 -6.16 -26.66 2.84
CA MET A 1045 -4.88 -26.93 3.53
C MET A 1045 -4.91 -28.25 4.33
N ALA A 1046 -6.03 -28.54 4.99
CA ALA A 1046 -6.25 -29.80 5.69
C ALA A 1046 -6.28 -30.99 4.71
N ALA A 1047 -6.87 -30.82 3.53
CA ALA A 1047 -6.87 -31.81 2.46
C ALA A 1047 -5.46 -32.17 1.97
N VAL A 1048 -4.59 -31.18 1.75
CA VAL A 1048 -3.19 -31.43 1.38
C VAL A 1048 -2.45 -32.16 2.50
N THR A 1049 -2.63 -31.70 3.74
CA THR A 1049 -2.00 -32.29 4.93
C THR A 1049 -2.37 -33.77 5.09
N MET A 1050 -3.67 -34.07 5.02
CA MET A 1050 -4.16 -35.44 5.08
C MET A 1050 -3.59 -36.27 3.93
N SER A 1051 -3.62 -35.74 2.71
CA SER A 1051 -3.10 -36.45 1.53
C SER A 1051 -1.62 -36.77 1.67
N TYR A 1052 -0.82 -35.85 2.22
CA TYR A 1052 0.61 -36.02 2.46
C TYR A 1052 0.91 -37.20 3.39
N PHE A 1053 0.25 -37.23 4.56
CA PHE A 1053 0.50 -38.25 5.58
C PHE A 1053 -0.21 -39.58 5.33
N LYS A 1054 -1.32 -39.59 4.58
CA LYS A 1054 -2.20 -40.76 4.50
C LYS A 1054 -1.53 -41.96 3.85
N LYS A 1055 -1.55 -43.08 4.59
CA LYS A 1055 -1.04 -44.38 4.13
C LYS A 1055 -1.94 -45.01 3.07
N ASP A 1056 -1.39 -45.74 2.11
CA ASP A 1056 -2.13 -46.52 1.11
C ASP A 1056 -3.09 -47.51 1.74
N THR A 1057 -4.27 -47.68 1.13
CA THR A 1057 -5.25 -48.67 1.60
C THR A 1057 -4.71 -50.10 1.44
N VAL A 1058 -3.93 -50.38 0.38
CA VAL A 1058 -3.34 -51.72 0.16
C VAL A 1058 -2.24 -52.02 1.18
N ALA A 1059 -1.49 -51.03 1.64
CA ALA A 1059 -0.45 -51.22 2.65
C ALA A 1059 -0.99 -51.44 4.08
N ARG A 1060 -2.29 -51.19 4.29
CA ARG A 1060 -2.98 -51.36 5.57
C ARG A 1060 -3.61 -52.76 5.76
N SER A 1061 -3.83 -53.51 4.69
CA SER A 1061 -4.40 -54.85 4.75
C SER A 1061 -3.41 -55.88 5.30
N TRP A 1062 -3.85 -56.75 6.21
CA TRP A 1062 -3.01 -57.76 6.85
C TRP A 1062 -2.39 -58.77 5.86
N LEU A 1063 -3.07 -59.10 4.76
CA LEU A 1063 -2.59 -60.03 3.71
C LEU A 1063 -1.38 -59.48 2.96
N THR A 1064 -1.35 -58.16 2.76
CA THR A 1064 -0.35 -57.45 1.96
C THR A 1064 0.72 -56.79 2.82
N ARG A 1065 0.44 -56.56 4.11
CA ARG A 1065 1.36 -55.93 5.10
C ARG A 1065 2.76 -56.56 5.16
N PRO A 1066 2.94 -57.89 5.09
CA PRO A 1066 4.28 -58.49 5.04
C PRO A 1066 5.06 -58.15 3.76
N PHE A 1067 4.35 -57.90 2.65
CA PHE A 1067 4.92 -57.60 1.35
C PHE A 1067 5.11 -56.10 1.09
N THR A 1068 4.57 -55.24 1.96
CA THR A 1068 4.68 -53.77 1.90
C THR A 1068 5.63 -53.19 2.96
N PHE A 1069 6.27 -54.04 3.78
CA PHE A 1069 7.28 -53.64 4.75
C PHE A 1069 8.49 -53.01 4.03
N ASN A 1070 9.02 -51.89 4.54
CA ASN A 1070 10.06 -51.06 3.91
C ASN A 1070 9.72 -50.41 2.55
N ARG A 1071 8.49 -50.55 2.05
CA ARG A 1071 8.05 -49.81 0.86
C ARG A 1071 7.53 -48.43 1.26
N LYS A 1072 7.59 -47.50 0.32
CA LYS A 1072 6.98 -46.18 0.44
C LYS A 1072 5.50 -46.34 0.18
N ASN A 1073 4.67 -46.05 1.19
CA ASN A 1073 3.22 -46.30 1.14
C ASN A 1073 2.42 -45.01 1.39
N SER A 1074 3.06 -43.85 1.29
CA SER A 1074 2.49 -42.52 1.52
C SER A 1074 3.35 -41.50 0.78
N MET A 1075 2.82 -40.30 0.56
CA MET A 1075 3.62 -39.21 -0.02
C MET A 1075 4.74 -38.80 0.94
N ALA A 1076 4.48 -38.72 2.25
CA ALA A 1076 5.52 -38.47 3.25
C ALA A 1076 6.72 -39.44 3.12
N ALA A 1077 6.48 -40.74 2.92
CA ALA A 1077 7.54 -41.72 2.69
C ALA A 1077 8.25 -41.56 1.33
N GLU A 1078 7.55 -41.07 0.30
CA GLU A 1078 8.14 -40.70 -0.98
C GLU A 1078 9.13 -39.55 -0.86
N PHE A 1079 8.72 -38.46 -0.22
CA PHE A 1079 9.53 -37.27 0.01
C PHE A 1079 10.71 -37.52 0.96
N ALA A 1080 10.51 -38.33 2.00
CA ALA A 1080 11.59 -38.74 2.91
C ALA A 1080 12.61 -39.70 2.25
N GLY A 1081 12.31 -40.24 1.07
CA GLY A 1081 13.16 -41.22 0.39
C GLY A 1081 13.20 -42.60 1.06
N THR A 1082 12.47 -42.80 2.16
CA THR A 1082 12.45 -44.03 2.97
C THR A 1082 11.05 -44.32 3.53
N GLY A 1083 10.71 -45.59 3.64
CA GLY A 1083 9.51 -46.05 4.36
C GLY A 1083 9.74 -46.29 5.87
N ARG A 1084 10.96 -46.05 6.38
CA ARG A 1084 11.31 -46.21 7.81
C ARG A 1084 11.46 -44.85 8.49
N GLY A 1085 10.91 -44.72 9.70
CA GLY A 1085 11.04 -43.51 10.52
C GLY A 1085 10.11 -42.36 10.10
N VAL A 1086 9.18 -42.60 9.18
CA VAL A 1086 8.18 -41.64 8.74
C VAL A 1086 6.84 -41.96 9.41
N TRP A 1087 6.18 -40.95 9.96
CA TRP A 1087 4.83 -41.10 10.47
C TRP A 1087 3.83 -41.14 9.30
N GLU A 1088 3.18 -42.28 9.10
CA GLU A 1088 2.12 -42.45 8.09
C GLU A 1088 0.76 -42.54 8.81
N TRP A 1089 -0.23 -41.76 8.38
CA TRP A 1089 -1.54 -41.70 9.02
C TRP A 1089 -2.47 -42.82 8.55
N GLY A 1090 -3.09 -43.49 9.52
CA GLY A 1090 -4.25 -44.36 9.32
C GLY A 1090 -5.56 -43.58 9.25
N VAL A 1091 -6.70 -44.27 9.13
CA VAL A 1091 -8.01 -43.58 9.08
C VAL A 1091 -8.31 -42.85 10.39
N LYS A 1092 -7.89 -43.43 11.52
CA LYS A 1092 -8.07 -42.83 12.86
C LYS A 1092 -7.26 -41.56 13.06
N ASP A 1093 -6.02 -41.50 12.59
CA ASP A 1093 -5.18 -40.31 12.73
C ASP A 1093 -5.76 -39.15 11.90
N CYS A 1094 -6.24 -39.45 10.68
CA CYS A 1094 -7.00 -38.51 9.88
C CYS A 1094 -8.26 -38.00 10.61
N ASP A 1095 -9.05 -38.89 11.23
CA ASP A 1095 -10.26 -38.48 11.97
C ASP A 1095 -9.91 -37.66 13.22
N GLN A 1096 -8.84 -38.00 13.93
CA GLN A 1096 -8.35 -37.27 15.10
C GLN A 1096 -7.87 -35.86 14.74
N PHE A 1097 -7.20 -35.70 13.59
CA PHE A 1097 -6.83 -34.39 13.04
C PHE A 1097 -8.10 -33.56 12.74
N ILE A 1098 -9.07 -34.11 12.02
CA ILE A 1098 -10.34 -33.43 11.71
C ILE A 1098 -11.11 -33.08 12.98
N TYR A 1099 -11.16 -33.99 13.95
CA TYR A 1099 -11.80 -33.74 15.25
C TYR A 1099 -11.13 -32.59 15.99
N SER A 1100 -9.81 -32.46 15.92
CA SER A 1100 -9.07 -31.34 16.53
C SER A 1100 -9.41 -30.01 15.84
N LEU A 1101 -9.55 -30.01 14.51
CA LEU A 1101 -10.03 -28.85 13.76
C LEU A 1101 -11.47 -28.46 14.16
N GLU A 1102 -12.35 -29.44 14.33
CA GLU A 1102 -13.74 -29.21 14.77
C GLU A 1102 -13.82 -28.71 16.21
N ALA A 1103 -13.00 -29.26 17.12
CA ALA A 1103 -12.98 -28.89 18.53
C ALA A 1103 -12.55 -27.43 18.75
N LEU A 1104 -11.67 -26.92 17.90
CA LEU A 1104 -11.22 -25.52 17.90
C LEU A 1104 -12.06 -24.62 16.99
N ASN A 1105 -13.17 -25.13 16.43
CA ASN A 1105 -14.02 -24.40 15.47
C ASN A 1105 -13.24 -23.83 14.29
N ILE A 1106 -12.20 -24.54 13.84
CA ILE A 1106 -11.42 -24.24 12.65
C ILE A 1106 -12.18 -24.68 11.40
N ILE A 1107 -12.85 -25.83 11.46
CA ILE A 1107 -13.79 -26.26 10.42
C ILE A 1107 -15.11 -26.64 11.10
N PRO A 1108 -16.27 -26.21 10.58
CA PRO A 1108 -17.55 -26.60 11.14
C PRO A 1108 -17.79 -28.10 11.01
N LYS A 1109 -18.34 -28.68 12.07
CA LYS A 1109 -18.70 -30.11 12.11
C LYS A 1109 -19.88 -30.44 11.19
N ASP A 1110 -20.92 -29.61 11.25
CA ASP A 1110 -22.18 -29.82 10.55
C ASP A 1110 -22.43 -28.72 9.50
N PRO A 1111 -23.05 -29.07 8.35
CA PRO A 1111 -23.34 -28.12 7.28
C PRO A 1111 -24.54 -27.22 7.55
N PHE A 1112 -25.21 -27.40 8.68
CA PHE A 1112 -26.42 -26.67 9.04
C PHE A 1112 -26.21 -25.89 10.33
N GLU A 1113 -26.43 -24.59 10.26
CA GLU A 1113 -26.21 -23.68 11.38
C GLU A 1113 -27.49 -23.54 12.21
N ALA A 1114 -27.34 -23.57 13.53
CA ALA A 1114 -28.44 -23.38 14.45
C ALA A 1114 -28.84 -21.90 14.47
N GLY A 1115 -30.06 -21.58 14.01
CA GLY A 1115 -30.59 -20.20 14.00
C GLY A 1115 -30.64 -19.54 12.62
N VAL A 1116 -30.00 -20.12 11.59
CA VAL A 1116 -30.14 -19.66 10.20
C VAL A 1116 -31.43 -20.25 9.58
N PRO A 1117 -32.29 -19.43 8.94
CA PRO A 1117 -33.49 -19.95 8.28
C PRO A 1117 -33.14 -20.90 7.13
N PRO A 1118 -33.76 -22.09 7.03
CA PRO A 1118 -33.40 -23.06 6.01
C PRO A 1118 -33.80 -22.59 4.61
N LYS A 1119 -32.82 -22.49 3.69
CA LYS A 1119 -33.05 -22.36 2.25
C LYS A 1119 -33.30 -23.74 1.64
N TYR A 1120 -34.25 -23.86 0.70
CA TYR A 1120 -34.60 -25.14 0.07
C TYR A 1120 -34.45 -25.06 -1.44
N LYS A 1121 -33.84 -26.08 -2.05
CA LYS A 1121 -33.86 -26.31 -3.51
C LYS A 1121 -34.72 -27.52 -3.86
N MET A 1122 -35.32 -27.48 -5.04
CA MET A 1122 -36.12 -28.60 -5.56
C MET A 1122 -35.22 -29.58 -6.32
N GLU A 1123 -34.96 -30.75 -5.75
CA GLU A 1123 -34.18 -31.80 -6.43
C GLU A 1123 -35.10 -32.90 -6.97
N GLN A 1124 -34.82 -33.37 -8.20
CA GLN A 1124 -35.48 -34.54 -8.78
C GLN A 1124 -35.08 -35.81 -8.02
N ILE A 1125 -36.07 -36.58 -7.60
CA ILE A 1125 -35.84 -37.89 -6.98
C ILE A 1125 -35.28 -38.83 -8.05
N LYS A 1126 -34.10 -39.40 -7.79
CA LYS A 1126 -33.44 -40.35 -8.68
C LYS A 1126 -33.57 -41.75 -8.12
N VAL A 1127 -34.21 -42.65 -8.87
CA VAL A 1127 -34.40 -44.06 -8.44
C VAL A 1127 -33.35 -44.94 -9.12
N PRO A 1128 -32.57 -45.73 -8.36
CA PRO A 1128 -31.59 -46.65 -8.94
C PRO A 1128 -32.29 -47.88 -9.55
N ILE A 1129 -31.97 -48.20 -10.80
CA ILE A 1129 -32.39 -49.46 -11.42
C ILE A 1129 -31.63 -50.62 -10.75
N PRO A 1130 -32.29 -51.68 -10.22
CA PRO A 1130 -31.62 -52.73 -9.44
C PRO A 1130 -30.48 -53.47 -10.16
N LEU A 1131 -30.60 -53.69 -11.48
CA LEU A 1131 -29.59 -54.44 -12.26
C LEU A 1131 -28.46 -53.59 -12.83
N THR A 1132 -28.72 -52.34 -13.22
CA THR A 1132 -27.71 -51.46 -13.85
C THR A 1132 -27.20 -50.38 -12.92
N ARG A 1133 -27.86 -50.17 -11.76
CA ARG A 1133 -27.69 -49.07 -10.80
C ARG A 1133 -27.69 -47.66 -11.42
N LYS A 1134 -28.05 -47.54 -12.71
CA LYS A 1134 -28.26 -46.25 -13.37
C LYS A 1134 -29.46 -45.57 -12.71
N GLN A 1135 -29.28 -44.31 -12.36
CA GLN A 1135 -30.30 -43.48 -11.74
C GLN A 1135 -31.21 -42.93 -12.83
N ILE A 1136 -32.49 -43.29 -12.82
CA ILE A 1136 -33.49 -42.65 -13.70
C ILE A 1136 -34.08 -41.46 -12.93
N PRO A 1137 -34.08 -40.24 -13.49
CA PRO A 1137 -34.78 -39.10 -12.90
C PRO A 1137 -36.28 -39.37 -12.91
N THR A 1138 -36.93 -39.26 -11.76
CA THR A 1138 -38.40 -39.32 -11.67
C THR A 1138 -39.00 -37.93 -11.86
N PRO A 1139 -40.28 -37.82 -12.25
CA PRO A 1139 -40.96 -36.53 -12.37
C PRO A 1139 -41.20 -35.83 -11.02
N PHE A 1140 -40.97 -36.53 -9.90
CA PHE A 1140 -41.18 -35.99 -8.56
C PHE A 1140 -39.98 -35.20 -8.09
N LYS A 1141 -40.21 -33.93 -7.72
CA LYS A 1141 -39.23 -33.06 -7.07
C LYS A 1141 -39.53 -33.00 -5.58
N HIS A 1142 -38.49 -33.00 -4.75
CA HIS A 1142 -38.62 -32.83 -3.30
C HIS A 1142 -37.76 -31.65 -2.82
N LYS A 1143 -38.21 -31.01 -1.74
CA LYS A 1143 -37.48 -29.91 -1.09
C LYS A 1143 -36.29 -30.48 -0.33
N VAL A 1144 -35.09 -30.15 -0.75
CA VAL A 1144 -33.84 -30.47 -0.05
C VAL A 1144 -33.32 -29.17 0.56
N ARG A 1145 -33.06 -29.18 1.89
CA ARG A 1145 -32.43 -28.05 2.57
C ARG A 1145 -31.03 -27.86 1.98
N GLN A 1146 -30.74 -26.68 1.46
CA GLN A 1146 -29.39 -26.31 1.05
C GLN A 1146 -28.51 -26.22 2.31
N PRO A 1147 -27.27 -26.71 2.26
CA PRO A 1147 -26.33 -26.53 3.36
C PRO A 1147 -26.09 -25.03 3.60
N ASP A 1148 -26.05 -24.63 4.87
CA ASP A 1148 -25.70 -23.25 5.25
C ASP A 1148 -24.19 -23.04 5.16
N ARG A 1149 -23.40 -24.12 5.35
CA ARG A 1149 -21.94 -24.15 5.18
C ARG A 1149 -21.52 -25.29 4.27
N GLU A 1150 -20.74 -24.98 3.25
CA GLU A 1150 -20.25 -25.99 2.29
C GLU A 1150 -19.04 -26.77 2.84
N TRP A 1151 -18.10 -26.06 3.46
CA TRP A 1151 -16.79 -26.57 3.84
C TRP A 1151 -16.81 -27.09 5.27
N THR A 1152 -17.03 -28.39 5.43
CA THR A 1152 -17.24 -29.03 6.74
C THR A 1152 -16.29 -30.20 6.97
N GLY A 1153 -16.07 -30.55 8.24
CA GLY A 1153 -15.29 -31.74 8.60
C GLY A 1153 -15.94 -33.02 8.06
N LYS A 1154 -17.27 -33.02 7.88
CA LYS A 1154 -17.98 -34.12 7.21
C LYS A 1154 -17.63 -34.24 5.72
N LYS A 1155 -17.53 -33.12 5.00
CA LYS A 1155 -17.10 -33.08 3.59
C LYS A 1155 -15.67 -33.61 3.46
N LEU A 1156 -14.76 -33.10 4.29
CA LEU A 1156 -13.36 -33.51 4.34
C LEU A 1156 -13.19 -35.03 4.60
N ARG A 1157 -13.94 -35.60 5.57
CA ARG A 1157 -13.96 -37.05 5.83
C ARG A 1157 -14.42 -37.88 4.64
N ASN A 1158 -15.37 -37.39 3.86
CA ASN A 1158 -15.93 -38.11 2.73
C ASN A 1158 -15.01 -38.09 1.51
N GLU A 1159 -14.39 -36.94 1.23
CA GLU A 1159 -13.53 -36.74 0.05
C GLU A 1159 -12.15 -37.38 0.24
N PHE A 1160 -11.60 -37.30 1.45
CA PHE A 1160 -10.25 -37.78 1.77
C PHE A 1160 -10.26 -39.05 2.63
N GLY A 1161 -11.40 -39.75 2.71
CA GLY A 1161 -11.48 -41.14 3.12
C GLY A 1161 -11.20 -41.40 4.59
N ALA A 1162 -11.81 -40.58 5.44
CA ALA A 1162 -11.84 -40.68 6.91
C ALA A 1162 -13.26 -40.87 7.47
N SER A 1163 -14.26 -41.15 6.61
CA SER A 1163 -15.63 -41.37 7.06
C SER A 1163 -15.81 -42.70 7.82
N GLN A 1164 -16.91 -42.83 8.58
CA GLN A 1164 -17.24 -44.05 9.33
C GLN A 1164 -17.18 -45.33 8.48
N LYS A 1165 -17.52 -45.26 7.18
CA LYS A 1165 -17.38 -46.40 6.26
C LYS A 1165 -15.94 -46.87 6.15
N HIS A 1166 -14.99 -45.95 6.05
CA HIS A 1166 -13.56 -46.25 5.95
C HIS A 1166 -13.03 -46.80 7.27
N ILE A 1167 -13.48 -46.24 8.41
CA ILE A 1167 -13.14 -46.75 9.76
C ILE A 1167 -13.64 -48.20 9.92
N ILE A 1168 -14.88 -48.49 9.53
CA ILE A 1168 -15.45 -49.84 9.59
C ILE A 1168 -14.68 -50.80 8.68
N VAL A 1169 -14.34 -50.39 7.46
CA VAL A 1169 -13.53 -51.21 6.54
C VAL A 1169 -12.16 -51.52 7.14
N GLU A 1170 -11.49 -50.53 7.76
CA GLU A 1170 -10.20 -50.73 8.43
C GLU A 1170 -10.33 -51.66 9.66
N MET A 1171 -11.38 -51.50 10.47
CA MET A 1171 -11.67 -52.41 11.58
C MET A 1171 -11.94 -53.84 11.09
N LEU A 1172 -12.72 -54.01 10.02
CA LEU A 1172 -12.96 -55.33 9.44
C LEU A 1172 -11.66 -55.96 8.92
N GLN A 1173 -10.82 -55.19 8.23
CA GLN A 1173 -9.51 -55.67 7.75
C GLN A 1173 -8.57 -56.07 8.89
N TYR A 1174 -8.71 -55.46 10.08
CA TYR A 1174 -7.92 -55.77 11.26
C TYR A 1174 -8.45 -56.97 12.06
N TYR A 1175 -9.77 -57.05 12.28
CA TYR A 1175 -10.39 -58.05 13.17
C TYR A 1175 -10.86 -59.32 12.47
N VAL A 1176 -11.33 -59.26 11.22
CA VAL A 1176 -11.75 -60.45 10.45
C VAL A 1176 -10.65 -61.51 10.37
N PRO A 1177 -9.36 -61.18 10.19
CA PRO A 1177 -8.28 -62.16 10.15
C PRO A 1177 -8.04 -62.81 11.51
N ILE A 1178 -8.12 -62.04 12.60
CA ILE A 1178 -8.00 -62.55 13.97
C ILE A 1178 -9.16 -63.52 14.24
N ALA A 1179 -10.37 -63.16 13.83
CA ALA A 1179 -11.55 -64.02 13.92
C ALA A 1179 -11.39 -65.27 13.05
N LEU A 1180 -10.86 -65.18 11.83
CA LEU A 1180 -10.61 -66.34 10.95
C LEU A 1180 -9.51 -67.25 11.51
N VAL A 1181 -8.42 -66.72 12.04
CA VAL A 1181 -7.37 -67.50 12.71
C VAL A 1181 -7.93 -68.16 13.97
N TYR A 1182 -8.75 -67.46 14.74
CA TYR A 1182 -9.44 -68.02 15.90
C TYR A 1182 -10.42 -69.14 15.49
N ILE A 1183 -11.21 -68.94 14.43
CA ILE A 1183 -12.13 -69.96 13.90
C ILE A 1183 -11.35 -71.15 13.36
N MET A 1184 -10.26 -70.94 12.61
CA MET A 1184 -9.39 -72.01 12.12
C MET A 1184 -8.72 -72.76 13.27
N TRP A 1185 -8.24 -72.05 14.30
CA TRP A 1185 -7.69 -72.64 15.52
C TRP A 1185 -8.72 -73.49 16.27
N GLN A 1186 -9.95 -73.00 16.42
CA GLN A 1186 -11.07 -73.73 17.00
C GLN A 1186 -11.42 -74.97 16.15
N TYR A 1187 -11.43 -74.85 14.82
CA TYR A 1187 -11.63 -75.97 13.91
C TYR A 1187 -10.48 -76.99 13.98
N SER A 1188 -9.23 -76.55 14.09
CA SER A 1188 -8.07 -77.43 14.25
C SER A 1188 -8.08 -78.13 15.60
N LEU A 1189 -8.42 -77.44 16.69
CA LEU A 1189 -8.61 -78.04 18.01
C LEU A 1189 -9.71 -79.10 17.97
N LYS A 1190 -10.86 -78.77 17.38
CA LYS A 1190 -11.98 -79.71 17.24
C LYS A 1190 -11.62 -80.90 16.35
N ALA A 1191 -10.91 -80.68 15.24
CA ALA A 1191 -10.43 -81.76 14.38
C ALA A 1191 -9.38 -82.64 15.08
N MET A 1192 -8.57 -82.09 15.99
CA MET A 1192 -7.64 -82.85 16.82
C MET A 1192 -8.37 -83.65 17.92
N GLU A 1193 -9.41 -83.09 18.54
CA GLU A 1193 -10.29 -83.81 19.47
C GLU A 1193 -11.00 -84.98 18.75
N ASP A 1194 -11.59 -84.72 17.58
CA ASP A 1194 -12.26 -85.75 16.77
C ASP A 1194 -11.26 -86.83 16.30
N ALA A 1195 -10.04 -86.45 15.87
CA ALA A 1195 -9.00 -87.41 15.49
C ALA A 1195 -8.42 -88.21 16.67
N SER A 1196 -8.47 -87.67 17.89
CA SER A 1196 -8.11 -88.41 19.12
C SER A 1196 -9.21 -89.33 19.63
N SER A 1197 -10.44 -89.22 19.09
CA SER A 1197 -11.59 -90.02 19.46
C SER A 1197 -11.82 -91.27 18.61
N ASP A 1198 -11.00 -91.49 17.57
CA ASP A 1198 -11.03 -92.68 16.69
C ASP A 1198 -9.99 -93.77 17.09
N GLU A 1199 -9.38 -93.67 18.28
CA GLU A 1199 -8.45 -94.68 18.84
C GLU A 1199 -9.01 -95.48 20.04
N ASP A 1200 -10.34 -95.69 20.11
CA ASP A 1200 -10.99 -96.66 21.02
C ASP A 1200 -11.71 -97.80 20.27
#